data_AF-A0AA85IWK8-F1
#
_entry.id   AF-A0AA85IWK8-F1
#
_cell.length_a   1.000
_cell.length_b   1.000
_cell.length_c   1.000
_cell.angle_alpha   90.00
_cell.angle_beta   90.00
_cell.angle_gamma   90.00
#
_symmetry.space_group_name_H-M   'P 1'
#
loop_
_entity.id
_entity.type
_entity.pdbx_description
1 polymer ?
#
loop_
_entity_poly.entity_id
_entity_poly.type
_entity_poly.pdbx_seq_one_letter_code
_entity_poly.pdbx_strand_id
1 'polypeptide(L)'
;MVFQINREFVTEDFKRAFYQCYNRKIANKIFENGSLIDHEPFTFAKFDSFIQLEQITEEIINTGQLVHEVKKEIEKLPFVQKCNDLYTFSQSCDILNLCQDVENPNNSATCPLIISFRTFLLNTVLPWLKDITGIPLYENKVDLTSSIYKQGDYLLCHDDELEGRRIAFIWYLVPDDWNNQKDGGELELFDSVPVEGGEDNNNEGKLIPTRICVSLPPKCNTFTFFEVSPRSFHQVAEVLGNTKRVSLHGWFHGPSLWTVSNNTLQGIEKISPVYIEEELVYQWINPVYFDTQQLSKIRRKFYKSSEIQLINFLKADKWKELVQCLDNLSPNAWIHCGPANRRNYNCLSNEKLNDSTSDLCRQLIRLFKSEAMLVVLSDITGIRLHPCALIGEKNNNSTVVDNGDQAIDDTPETKRMRTDDNINNSPKADKSFGDQCSTYLTEPCLRKFQAGSYTLLSDADMLNQGWRVECILHIHGYSSSNCDDKVDNNQFTWNSTCGGQTIYVADGETEELLTVTPSDNALTLVYVDSSTTGFLKYIKKSSVGVGVDVGGGGCGGGRASLENQGVKQSRRHSNVPSTGDNHQHTVKKPVQFYDLFVKYFDSTTNEEDDDKMNSVNAEEEASDDEVTTSSSLNDDNDNSVDDDDESAVLSPDENHDDAGGDDENQERV
;
A
#
# COMPACT_ATOMS: atom_id res chain seq x y z
N MET A 1 17.44 -34.17 16.83
CA MET A 1 16.64 -32.96 16.54
C MET A 1 15.39 -33.02 17.40
N VAL A 2 14.91 -31.90 17.94
CA VAL A 2 13.71 -31.87 18.81
C VAL A 2 12.41 -31.87 17.98
N PHE A 3 12.49 -31.35 16.75
CA PHE A 3 11.38 -31.23 15.81
C PHE A 3 11.29 -32.45 14.88
N GLN A 4 10.06 -32.91 14.62
CA GLN A 4 9.69 -33.86 13.57
C GLN A 4 8.53 -33.28 12.75
N ILE A 5 8.46 -33.57 11.44
CA ILE A 5 7.22 -33.41 10.69
C ILE A 5 6.24 -34.46 11.21
N ASN A 6 4.97 -34.09 11.38
CA ASN A 6 3.93 -35.01 11.79
C ASN A 6 3.93 -36.28 10.90
N ARG A 7 3.96 -37.44 11.56
CA ARG A 7 4.14 -38.75 10.93
C ARG A 7 3.15 -39.04 9.81
N GLU A 8 1.95 -38.46 9.87
CA GLU A 8 0.93 -38.61 8.83
C GLU A 8 1.35 -37.97 7.49
N PHE A 9 2.23 -36.96 7.50
CA PHE A 9 2.67 -36.24 6.30
C PHE A 9 3.97 -36.79 5.69
N VAL A 10 4.63 -37.76 6.33
CA VAL A 10 5.89 -38.34 5.84
C VAL A 10 5.75 -39.78 5.36
N THR A 11 4.55 -40.37 5.45
CA THR A 11 4.31 -41.70 4.89
C THR A 11 4.50 -41.69 3.37
N GLU A 12 5.06 -42.76 2.82
CA GLU A 12 5.28 -42.87 1.36
C GLU A 12 3.97 -42.79 0.56
N ASP A 13 2.89 -43.34 1.11
CA ASP A 13 1.57 -43.27 0.50
C ASP A 13 1.05 -41.82 0.46
N PHE A 14 1.21 -41.07 1.56
CA PHE A 14 0.85 -39.66 1.61
C PHE A 14 1.68 -38.84 0.62
N LYS A 15 3.03 -38.95 0.68
CA LYS A 15 3.93 -38.18 -0.20
C LYS A 15 3.60 -38.43 -1.66
N ARG A 16 3.39 -39.69 -2.05
CA ARG A 16 3.00 -40.06 -3.42
C ARG A 16 1.64 -39.48 -3.81
N ALA A 17 0.64 -39.56 -2.93
CA ALA A 17 -0.69 -39.04 -3.21
C ALA A 17 -0.68 -37.51 -3.33
N PHE A 18 0.05 -36.82 -2.45
CA PHE A 18 0.23 -35.37 -2.49
C PHE A 18 0.93 -34.93 -3.77
N TYR A 19 2.06 -35.55 -4.10
CA TYR A 19 2.80 -35.30 -5.34
C TYR A 19 1.94 -35.49 -6.60
N GLN A 20 1.09 -36.53 -6.62
CA GLN A 20 0.14 -36.72 -7.72
C GLN A 20 -0.90 -35.60 -7.82
N CYS A 21 -1.42 -35.11 -6.69
CA CYS A 21 -2.36 -33.99 -6.68
C CYS A 21 -1.68 -32.71 -7.15
N TYR A 22 -0.48 -32.44 -6.64
CA TYR A 22 0.35 -31.29 -7.00
C TYR A 22 0.65 -31.27 -8.51
N ASN A 23 1.19 -32.37 -9.06
CA ASN A 23 1.57 -32.43 -10.46
C ASN A 23 0.40 -32.43 -11.44
N ARG A 24 -0.74 -33.00 -11.04
CA ARG A 24 -1.96 -33.01 -11.87
C ARG A 24 -2.81 -31.75 -11.66
N LYS A 25 -2.37 -30.84 -10.79
CA LYS A 25 -3.10 -29.63 -10.39
C LYS A 25 -4.53 -29.95 -9.95
N ILE A 26 -4.71 -30.97 -9.10
CA ILE A 26 -6.02 -31.36 -8.56
C ILE A 26 -6.43 -30.33 -7.49
N ALA A 27 -7.33 -29.42 -7.85
CA ALA A 27 -7.82 -28.35 -6.98
C ALA A 27 -8.67 -28.85 -5.80
N ASN A 28 -8.72 -28.03 -4.73
CA ASN A 28 -9.50 -28.21 -3.49
C ASN A 28 -9.43 -29.63 -2.91
N LYS A 29 -8.22 -30.19 -2.84
CA LYS A 29 -8.01 -31.54 -2.35
C LYS A 29 -7.72 -31.52 -0.85
N ILE A 30 -8.67 -32.07 -0.09
CA ILE A 30 -8.50 -32.36 1.34
C ILE A 30 -8.18 -33.85 1.52
N PHE A 31 -7.14 -34.14 2.30
CA PHE A 31 -6.72 -35.49 2.68
C PHE A 31 -7.40 -35.93 3.99
N GLU A 32 -7.37 -37.23 4.28
CA GLU A 32 -7.99 -37.78 5.49
C GLU A 32 -7.39 -37.21 6.79
N ASN A 33 -6.10 -36.85 6.77
CA ASN A 33 -5.39 -36.18 7.86
C ASN A 33 -5.72 -34.67 7.97
N GLY A 34 -6.62 -34.15 7.15
CA GLY A 34 -7.04 -32.75 7.15
C GLY A 34 -6.09 -31.78 6.43
N SER A 35 -4.97 -32.25 5.87
CA SER A 35 -4.14 -31.41 5.01
C SER A 35 -4.87 -31.03 3.72
N LEU A 36 -4.61 -29.83 3.23
CA LEU A 36 -5.22 -29.23 2.05
C LEU A 36 -4.13 -28.89 1.03
N ILE A 37 -4.40 -29.18 -0.23
CA ILE A 37 -3.72 -28.59 -1.39
C ILE A 37 -4.78 -28.01 -2.32
N ASP A 38 -4.55 -26.80 -2.79
CA ASP A 38 -5.34 -26.17 -3.82
C ASP A 38 -4.43 -25.51 -4.86
N HIS A 39 -4.98 -25.24 -6.04
CA HIS A 39 -4.31 -24.57 -7.14
C HIS A 39 -5.03 -23.31 -7.61
N GLU A 40 -6.15 -22.98 -6.96
CA GLU A 40 -6.93 -21.77 -7.19
C GLU A 40 -6.90 -20.90 -5.92
N PRO A 41 -6.49 -19.62 -5.98
CA PRO A 41 -6.12 -18.85 -7.19
C PRO A 41 -4.71 -19.14 -7.73
N PHE A 42 -3.88 -19.80 -6.93
CA PHE A 42 -2.56 -20.32 -7.28
C PHE A 42 -2.23 -21.50 -6.35
N THR A 43 -1.13 -22.21 -6.59
CA THR A 43 -0.78 -23.36 -5.76
C THR A 43 -0.46 -22.95 -4.32
N PHE A 44 -1.26 -23.44 -3.37
CA PHE A 44 -0.97 -23.35 -1.94
C PHE A 44 -1.36 -24.64 -1.22
N ALA A 45 -0.78 -24.85 -0.04
CA ALA A 45 -1.09 -25.99 0.81
C ALA A 45 -1.07 -25.63 2.29
N LYS A 46 -1.84 -26.36 3.08
CA LYS A 46 -1.98 -26.18 4.53
C LYS A 46 -1.92 -27.52 5.26
N PHE A 47 -1.16 -27.55 6.33
CA PHE A 47 -0.92 -28.71 7.19
C PHE A 47 -1.16 -28.31 8.64
N ASP A 48 -2.25 -28.78 9.23
CA ASP A 48 -2.53 -28.58 10.65
C ASP A 48 -1.71 -29.54 11.51
N SER A 49 -1.32 -29.10 12.71
CA SER A 49 -0.47 -29.89 13.63
C SER A 49 0.80 -30.40 12.94
N PHE A 50 1.49 -29.50 12.23
CA PHE A 50 2.61 -29.84 11.35
C PHE A 50 3.81 -30.40 12.11
N ILE A 51 4.16 -29.80 13.25
CA ILE A 51 5.29 -30.24 14.06
C ILE A 51 4.83 -31.26 15.10
N GLN A 52 5.66 -32.28 15.32
CA GLN A 52 5.61 -33.18 16.46
C GLN A 52 6.96 -33.17 17.21
N LEU A 53 6.89 -33.46 18.51
CA LEU A 53 8.08 -33.68 19.33
C LEU A 53 8.72 -35.03 18.95
N GLU A 54 9.97 -35.01 18.48
CA GLU A 54 10.72 -36.23 18.10
C GLU A 54 11.17 -37.02 19.33
N GLN A 55 11.73 -36.33 20.32
CA GLN A 55 12.29 -36.93 21.53
C GLN A 55 11.91 -36.12 22.76
N ILE A 56 11.44 -36.82 23.80
CA ILE A 56 11.14 -36.24 25.11
C ILE A 56 12.45 -35.81 25.77
N THR A 57 12.48 -34.60 26.31
CA THR A 57 13.55 -34.09 27.17
C THR A 57 13.01 -33.89 28.60
N GLU A 58 13.87 -33.52 29.55
CA GLU A 58 13.43 -33.20 30.92
C GLU A 58 12.46 -32.01 30.95
N GLU A 59 12.62 -31.05 30.02
CA GLU A 59 11.86 -29.80 29.98
C GLU A 59 10.67 -29.85 29.02
N ILE A 60 10.74 -30.66 27.95
CA ILE A 60 9.74 -30.74 26.89
C ILE A 60 9.27 -32.19 26.74
N ILE A 61 8.06 -32.48 27.22
CA ILE A 61 7.49 -33.84 27.24
C ILE A 61 6.36 -34.05 26.22
N ASN A 62 5.87 -32.98 25.59
CA ASN A 62 4.88 -33.05 24.52
C ASN A 62 5.02 -31.91 23.50
N THR A 63 4.37 -32.06 22.34
CA THR A 63 4.39 -31.07 21.25
C THR A 63 3.84 -29.70 21.65
N GLY A 64 2.78 -29.65 22.49
CA GLY A 64 2.21 -28.38 22.92
C GLY A 64 3.22 -27.54 23.73
N GLN A 65 3.99 -28.20 24.60
CA GLN A 65 5.09 -27.55 25.32
C GLN A 65 6.21 -27.11 24.38
N LEU A 66 6.59 -27.92 23.39
CA LEU A 66 7.59 -27.53 22.39
C LEU A 66 7.20 -26.23 21.69
N VAL A 67 5.96 -26.16 21.19
CA VAL A 67 5.42 -24.98 20.51
C VAL A 67 5.41 -23.76 21.44
N HIS A 68 5.05 -23.95 22.70
CA HIS A 68 5.04 -22.90 23.72
C HIS A 68 6.45 -22.38 24.04
N GLU A 69 7.43 -23.27 24.20
CA GLU A 69 8.83 -22.87 24.46
C GLU A 69 9.47 -22.18 23.25
N VAL A 70 9.16 -22.62 22.03
CA VAL A 70 9.57 -21.89 20.81
C VAL A 70 9.01 -20.46 20.80
N LYS A 71 7.72 -20.30 21.13
CA LYS A 71 7.10 -18.97 21.22
C LYS A 71 7.78 -18.10 22.28
N LYS A 72 8.13 -18.66 23.44
CA LYS A 72 8.89 -17.94 24.48
C LYS A 72 10.28 -17.53 24.02
N GLU A 73 10.97 -18.34 23.22
CA GLU A 73 12.25 -17.94 22.63
C GLU A 73 12.05 -16.80 21.63
N ILE A 74 11.00 -16.86 20.80
CA ILE A 74 10.70 -15.81 19.83
C ILE A 74 10.49 -14.48 20.54
N GLU A 75 9.76 -14.45 21.67
CA GLU A 75 9.54 -13.22 22.46
C GLU A 75 10.84 -12.57 22.99
N LYS A 76 11.96 -13.29 23.00
CA LYS A 76 13.28 -12.76 23.39
C LYS A 76 14.07 -12.18 22.22
N LEU A 77 13.63 -12.43 20.98
CA LEU A 77 14.30 -11.89 19.79
C LEU A 77 14.20 -10.36 19.74
N PRO A 78 15.22 -9.67 19.19
CA PRO A 78 15.11 -8.25 18.89
C PRO A 78 14.10 -8.05 17.76
N PHE A 79 13.06 -7.24 18.02
CA PHE A 79 12.05 -6.86 17.02
C PHE A 79 12.17 -5.39 16.66
N VAL A 80 12.09 -5.09 15.36
CA VAL A 80 11.97 -3.75 14.82
C VAL A 80 10.55 -3.55 14.30
N GLN A 81 9.94 -2.41 14.61
CA GLN A 81 8.66 -2.05 14.00
C GLN A 81 8.91 -1.65 12.55
N LYS A 82 8.33 -2.40 11.61
CA LYS A 82 8.33 -2.13 10.18
C LYS A 82 7.01 -1.46 9.80
N CYS A 83 7.08 -0.33 9.10
CA CYS A 83 5.91 0.46 8.75
C CYS A 83 6.19 1.27 7.48
N ASN A 84 5.42 1.03 6.43
CA ASN A 84 5.41 1.79 5.17
C ASN A 84 3.98 1.85 4.61
N ASP A 85 3.80 2.18 3.35
CA ASP A 85 2.50 2.12 2.66
C ASP A 85 1.86 0.72 2.70
N LEU A 86 2.66 -0.32 2.41
CA LEU A 86 2.23 -1.71 2.25
C LEU A 86 1.90 -2.39 3.57
N TYR A 87 2.60 -2.08 4.66
CA TYR A 87 2.50 -2.85 5.91
C TYR A 87 2.70 -2.05 7.18
N THR A 88 2.29 -2.65 8.30
CA THR A 88 2.67 -2.26 9.65
C THR A 88 2.69 -3.50 10.53
N PHE A 89 3.86 -3.91 11.04
CA PHE A 89 4.03 -5.04 11.97
C PHE A 89 5.42 -4.97 12.64
N SER A 90 5.72 -5.84 13.60
CA SER A 90 7.08 -5.99 14.14
C SER A 90 7.78 -7.23 13.55
N GLN A 91 9.02 -7.10 13.07
CA GLN A 91 9.81 -8.21 12.51
C GLN A 91 11.13 -8.41 13.27
N SER A 92 11.57 -9.66 13.40
CA SER A 92 12.93 -9.97 13.88
C SER A 92 13.97 -9.78 12.77
N CYS A 93 15.26 -9.83 13.13
CA CYS A 93 16.30 -10.11 12.15
C CYS A 93 16.13 -11.52 11.52
N ASP A 94 16.87 -11.78 10.44
CA ASP A 94 17.00 -13.14 9.92
C ASP A 94 17.67 -14.03 10.97
N ILE A 95 17.07 -15.19 11.22
CA ILE A 95 17.56 -16.17 12.20
C ILE A 95 18.95 -16.70 11.83
N LEU A 96 19.35 -16.66 10.57
CA LEU A 96 20.72 -16.99 10.14
C LEU A 96 21.76 -16.13 10.87
N ASN A 97 21.46 -14.85 11.13
CA ASN A 97 22.39 -13.94 11.82
C ASN A 97 22.64 -14.40 13.26
N LEU A 98 21.63 -15.01 13.90
CA LEU A 98 21.78 -15.59 15.24
C LEU A 98 22.67 -16.84 15.24
N CYS A 99 22.75 -17.57 14.12
CA CYS A 99 23.61 -18.74 13.98
C CYS A 99 25.09 -18.34 13.87
N GLN A 100 25.40 -17.17 13.33
CA GLN A 100 26.76 -16.66 13.16
C GLN A 100 27.33 -16.13 14.49
N ASP A 101 26.48 -15.56 15.33
CA ASP A 101 26.85 -15.04 16.66
C ASP A 101 27.23 -16.13 17.70
N VAL A 102 27.00 -17.41 17.40
CA VAL A 102 27.33 -18.54 18.30
C VAL A 102 28.85 -18.64 18.56
N GLU A 103 29.68 -18.08 17.68
CA GLU A 103 31.14 -18.01 17.86
C GLU A 103 31.58 -16.94 18.86
N ASN A 104 30.67 -16.09 19.36
CA ASN A 104 30.97 -15.02 20.32
C ASN A 104 30.42 -15.34 21.73
N PRO A 105 31.21 -15.99 22.61
CA PRO A 105 30.74 -16.54 23.90
C PRO A 105 30.27 -15.51 24.95
N ASN A 106 30.33 -14.21 24.64
CA ASN A 106 29.86 -13.13 25.52
C ASN A 106 28.38 -12.73 25.29
N ASN A 107 27.68 -13.33 24.31
CA ASN A 107 26.29 -12.97 24.00
C ASN A 107 25.28 -13.86 24.75
N SER A 108 24.50 -13.25 25.65
CA SER A 108 23.67 -13.93 26.66
C SER A 108 22.29 -14.43 26.15
N ALA A 109 22.00 -14.37 24.86
CA ALA A 109 20.69 -14.70 24.30
C ALA A 109 20.78 -15.80 23.22
N THR A 110 21.22 -16.99 23.59
CA THR A 110 21.09 -18.15 22.69
C THR A 110 19.61 -18.54 22.60
N CYS A 111 19.08 -18.63 21.37
CA CYS A 111 17.74 -19.13 21.08
C CYS A 111 17.85 -20.54 20.43
N PRO A 112 18.19 -21.58 21.22
CA PRO A 112 18.53 -22.90 20.70
C PRO A 112 17.38 -23.60 19.99
N LEU A 113 16.13 -23.42 20.42
CA LEU A 113 14.98 -24.01 19.74
C LEU A 113 14.76 -23.34 18.37
N ILE A 114 14.96 -22.03 18.27
CA ILE A 114 14.83 -21.30 16.99
C ILE A 114 15.95 -21.70 16.02
N ILE A 115 17.20 -21.79 16.49
CA ILE A 115 18.32 -22.30 15.68
C ILE A 115 18.05 -23.74 15.25
N SER A 116 17.61 -24.61 16.18
CA SER A 116 17.25 -25.98 15.86
C SER A 116 16.05 -26.07 14.90
N PHE A 117 15.14 -25.10 14.91
CA PHE A 117 14.03 -25.04 13.97
C PHE A 117 14.53 -24.72 12.56
N ARG A 118 15.46 -23.78 12.41
CA ARG A 118 16.12 -23.52 11.11
C ARG A 118 16.84 -24.77 10.58
N THR A 119 17.56 -25.48 11.45
CA THR A 119 18.18 -26.78 11.08
C THR A 119 17.14 -27.81 10.65
N PHE A 120 15.98 -27.87 11.31
CA PHE A 120 14.87 -28.73 10.92
C PHE A 120 14.28 -28.35 9.55
N LEU A 121 14.17 -27.05 9.24
CA LEU A 121 13.73 -26.60 7.91
C LEU A 121 14.69 -27.11 6.82
N LEU A 122 16.00 -26.95 7.02
CA LEU A 122 17.02 -27.37 6.05
C LEU A 122 17.12 -28.89 5.91
N ASN A 123 17.17 -29.63 7.02
CA ASN A 123 17.51 -31.05 7.00
C ASN A 123 16.29 -31.97 6.87
N THR A 124 15.07 -31.44 7.07
CA THR A 124 13.86 -32.26 7.10
C THR A 124 12.76 -31.69 6.22
N VAL A 125 12.42 -30.40 6.37
CA VAL A 125 11.31 -29.80 5.59
C VAL A 125 11.69 -29.58 4.13
N LEU A 126 12.90 -29.13 3.82
CA LEU A 126 13.36 -28.89 2.45
C LEU A 126 13.37 -30.18 1.62
N PRO A 127 13.98 -31.30 2.05
CA PRO A 127 13.89 -32.57 1.31
C PRO A 127 12.44 -33.06 1.19
N TRP A 128 11.63 -32.90 2.23
CA TRP A 128 10.22 -33.26 2.19
C TRP A 128 9.42 -32.42 1.18
N LEU A 129 9.67 -31.11 1.08
CA LEU A 129 9.08 -30.24 0.07
C LEU A 129 9.47 -30.67 -1.34
N LYS A 130 10.75 -31.03 -1.57
CA LYS A 130 11.20 -31.61 -2.84
C LYS A 130 10.42 -32.89 -3.18
N ASP A 131 10.26 -33.79 -2.21
CA ASP A 131 9.53 -35.06 -2.40
C ASP A 131 8.05 -34.84 -2.79
N ILE A 132 7.35 -33.93 -2.12
CA ILE A 132 5.90 -33.75 -2.31
C ILE A 132 5.54 -32.80 -3.45
N THR A 133 6.46 -31.91 -3.87
CA THR A 133 6.20 -30.92 -4.94
C THR A 133 6.98 -31.20 -6.23
N GLY A 134 8.12 -31.86 -6.15
CA GLY A 134 9.06 -31.99 -7.27
C GLY A 134 9.82 -30.71 -7.62
N ILE A 135 9.67 -29.61 -6.86
CA ILE A 135 10.40 -28.36 -7.12
C ILE A 135 11.89 -28.56 -6.81
N PRO A 136 12.81 -28.17 -7.71
CA PRO A 136 14.24 -28.17 -7.42
C PRO A 136 14.60 -26.98 -6.50
N LEU A 137 14.60 -27.21 -5.19
CA LEU A 137 15.05 -26.21 -4.21
C LEU A 137 16.58 -26.25 -4.02
N TYR A 138 17.21 -25.10 -3.78
CA TYR A 138 18.63 -25.00 -3.48
C TYR A 138 18.94 -25.52 -2.08
N GLU A 139 20.00 -26.32 -1.96
CA GLU A 139 20.44 -26.85 -0.67
C GLU A 139 20.94 -25.72 0.25
N ASN A 140 20.73 -25.87 1.56
CA ASN A 140 21.21 -24.93 2.60
C ASN A 140 20.69 -23.48 2.51
N LYS A 141 19.78 -23.16 1.58
CA LYS A 141 19.26 -21.80 1.38
C LYS A 141 17.80 -21.69 1.82
N VAL A 142 17.61 -21.20 3.05
CA VAL A 142 16.31 -20.84 3.62
C VAL A 142 16.44 -19.52 4.37
N ASP A 143 15.53 -18.60 4.05
CA ASP A 143 15.35 -17.36 4.80
C ASP A 143 14.34 -17.65 5.91
N LEU A 144 14.59 -17.12 7.10
CA LEU A 144 13.70 -17.34 8.24
C LEU A 144 13.67 -16.10 9.11
N THR A 145 12.47 -15.53 9.25
CA THR A 145 12.20 -14.42 10.17
C THR A 145 10.99 -14.72 11.03
N SER A 146 10.82 -13.98 12.12
CA SER A 146 9.58 -13.95 12.88
C SER A 146 8.86 -12.63 12.70
N SER A 147 7.53 -12.68 12.61
CA SER A 147 6.68 -11.49 12.63
C SER A 147 5.69 -11.55 13.80
N ILE A 148 5.44 -10.38 14.39
CA ILE A 148 4.41 -10.13 15.39
C ILE A 148 3.47 -9.05 14.86
N TYR A 149 2.21 -9.40 14.66
CA TYR A 149 1.13 -8.46 14.36
C TYR A 149 0.29 -8.25 15.63
N LYS A 150 0.15 -6.99 16.03
CA LYS A 150 -0.73 -6.51 17.12
C LYS A 150 -2.03 -5.95 16.54
N GLN A 151 -2.96 -5.53 17.41
CA GLN A 151 -4.17 -4.86 16.95
C GLN A 151 -3.85 -3.69 16.02
N GLY A 152 -4.47 -3.67 14.84
CA GLY A 152 -4.30 -2.66 13.80
C GLY A 152 -3.09 -2.87 12.88
N ASP A 153 -2.30 -3.92 13.09
CA ASP A 153 -1.21 -4.33 12.19
C ASP A 153 -1.76 -5.14 11.01
N TYR A 154 -1.11 -5.02 9.85
CA TYR A 154 -1.52 -5.60 8.57
C TYR A 154 -0.33 -5.70 7.60
N LEU A 155 -0.51 -6.46 6.51
CA LEU A 155 0.36 -6.48 5.33
C LEU A 155 -0.55 -6.58 4.12
N LEU A 156 -0.57 -5.58 3.24
CA LEU A 156 -1.50 -5.47 2.11
C LEU A 156 -1.09 -6.35 0.92
N CYS A 157 -1.88 -6.29 -0.15
CA CYS A 157 -1.73 -7.14 -1.34
C CYS A 157 -0.36 -6.99 -2.02
N HIS A 158 0.40 -8.09 -2.09
CA HIS A 158 1.72 -8.24 -2.75
C HIS A 158 1.88 -9.69 -3.23
N ASP A 159 2.91 -10.02 -4.01
CA ASP A 159 3.09 -11.33 -4.65
C ASP A 159 4.32 -12.13 -4.18
N ASP A 160 5.16 -11.54 -3.32
CA ASP A 160 6.45 -12.10 -2.85
C ASP A 160 7.51 -12.29 -3.96
N GLU A 161 7.33 -11.70 -5.15
CA GLU A 161 8.23 -11.88 -6.29
C GLU A 161 9.58 -11.20 -6.04
N LEU A 162 10.58 -12.01 -5.68
CA LEU A 162 11.99 -11.64 -5.67
C LEU A 162 12.83 -12.81 -6.19
N GLU A 163 13.97 -12.48 -6.79
CA GLU A 163 14.83 -13.48 -7.42
C GLU A 163 15.22 -14.61 -6.45
N GLY A 164 15.11 -15.84 -6.93
CA GLY A 164 15.45 -17.04 -6.16
C GLY A 164 14.38 -17.51 -5.17
N ARG A 165 13.39 -16.69 -4.79
CA ARG A 165 12.28 -17.14 -3.92
C ARG A 165 11.37 -18.10 -4.69
N ARG A 166 11.13 -19.30 -4.13
CA ARG A 166 10.33 -20.34 -4.82
C ARG A 166 9.16 -20.88 -4.03
N ILE A 167 9.35 -21.12 -2.74
CA ILE A 167 8.25 -21.52 -1.86
C ILE A 167 8.26 -20.60 -0.64
N ALA A 168 7.24 -19.76 -0.53
CA ALA A 168 6.97 -19.03 0.68
C ALA A 168 6.30 -19.97 1.69
N PHE A 169 6.68 -19.88 2.97
CA PHE A 169 6.06 -20.67 4.03
C PHE A 169 5.79 -19.84 5.27
N ILE A 170 4.79 -20.27 6.04
CA ILE A 170 4.38 -19.64 7.29
C ILE A 170 4.05 -20.77 8.28
N TRP A 171 4.66 -20.71 9.46
CA TRP A 171 4.32 -21.53 10.61
C TRP A 171 3.73 -20.66 11.73
N TYR A 172 2.47 -20.93 12.07
CA TYR A 172 1.68 -20.10 12.96
C TYR A 172 1.81 -20.51 14.43
N LEU A 173 2.02 -19.50 15.30
CA LEU A 173 2.19 -19.62 16.76
C LEU A 173 1.17 -18.76 17.53
N VAL A 174 0.00 -18.58 16.92
CA VAL A 174 -1.16 -17.93 17.55
C VAL A 174 -1.69 -18.78 18.71
N PRO A 175 -2.35 -18.18 19.72
CA PRO A 175 -3.04 -18.96 20.76
C PRO A 175 -4.09 -19.93 20.21
N ASP A 176 -4.36 -21.01 20.95
CA ASP A 176 -5.33 -22.04 20.55
C ASP A 176 -6.77 -21.52 20.47
N ASP A 177 -7.08 -20.42 21.18
CA ASP A 177 -8.38 -19.76 21.20
C ASP A 177 -8.49 -18.61 20.19
N TRP A 178 -7.58 -18.50 19.21
CA TRP A 178 -7.65 -17.51 18.13
C TRP A 178 -9.01 -17.61 17.41
N ASN A 179 -9.77 -16.52 17.44
CA ASN A 179 -11.08 -16.45 16.81
C ASN A 179 -11.01 -15.49 15.63
N ASN A 180 -11.11 -15.99 14.41
CA ASN A 180 -10.89 -15.16 13.23
C ASN A 180 -11.90 -14.02 13.08
N GLN A 181 -13.17 -14.19 13.49
CA GLN A 181 -14.17 -13.11 13.45
C GLN A 181 -13.83 -11.95 14.40
N LYS A 182 -13.17 -12.25 15.54
CA LYS A 182 -12.82 -11.28 16.57
C LYS A 182 -11.41 -10.72 16.40
N ASP A 183 -10.48 -11.60 16.05
CA ASP A 183 -9.04 -11.35 16.10
C ASP A 183 -8.45 -11.02 14.70
N GLY A 184 -9.13 -11.39 13.60
CA GLY A 184 -8.66 -11.16 12.24
C GLY A 184 -7.36 -11.89 11.91
N GLY A 185 -6.49 -11.25 11.12
CA GLY A 185 -5.15 -11.76 10.83
C GLY A 185 -5.09 -12.92 9.83
N GLU A 186 -6.14 -13.15 9.05
CA GLU A 186 -6.17 -14.17 8.00
C GLU A 186 -5.12 -13.93 6.91
N LEU A 187 -4.58 -15.02 6.36
CA LEU A 187 -3.87 -15.00 5.08
C LEU A 187 -4.92 -15.03 3.97
N GLU A 188 -5.07 -13.93 3.25
CA GLU A 188 -6.05 -13.76 2.18
C GLU A 188 -5.35 -13.85 0.82
N LEU A 189 -5.84 -14.72 -0.06
CA LEU A 189 -5.29 -14.94 -1.40
C LEU A 189 -6.22 -14.33 -2.45
N PHE A 190 -5.62 -13.66 -3.43
CA PHE A 190 -6.34 -12.96 -4.49
C PHE A 190 -6.37 -13.78 -5.78
N ASP A 191 -7.52 -13.72 -6.44
CA ASP A 191 -7.64 -14.09 -7.85
C ASP A 191 -6.97 -13.03 -8.73
N SER A 192 -6.51 -13.40 -9.93
CA SER A 192 -5.77 -12.50 -10.83
C SER A 192 -6.21 -12.63 -12.28
N VAL A 193 -6.15 -11.50 -13.01
CA VAL A 193 -6.47 -11.44 -14.43
C VAL A 193 -5.35 -10.76 -15.20
N PRO A 194 -5.13 -11.12 -16.49
CA PRO A 194 -4.22 -10.38 -17.36
C PRO A 194 -4.66 -8.94 -17.56
N VAL A 195 -3.69 -8.04 -17.69
CA VAL A 195 -3.91 -6.65 -18.09
C VAL A 195 -4.33 -6.63 -19.57
N GLU A 196 -5.47 -6.02 -19.87
CA GLU A 196 -5.95 -5.88 -21.25
C GLU A 196 -4.94 -5.07 -22.10
N GLY A 197 -4.57 -5.60 -23.27
CA GLY A 197 -3.64 -4.95 -24.22
C GLY A 197 -2.15 -5.22 -23.99
N GLY A 198 -1.78 -6.02 -22.97
CA GLY A 198 -0.41 -6.50 -22.77
C GLY A 198 -0.17 -7.86 -23.41
N GLU A 199 -0.05 -7.91 -24.74
CA GLU A 199 0.44 -9.12 -25.42
C GLU A 199 1.97 -9.17 -25.32
N ASP A 200 2.49 -9.82 -24.28
CA ASP A 200 3.83 -10.39 -24.36
C ASP A 200 3.75 -11.76 -25.04
N ASN A 201 4.71 -12.05 -25.92
CA ASN A 201 4.81 -13.30 -26.69
C ASN A 201 4.92 -14.58 -25.83
N ASN A 202 4.90 -14.46 -24.49
CA ASN A 202 5.07 -15.52 -23.50
C ASN A 202 3.84 -15.65 -22.57
N ASN A 203 2.70 -15.96 -23.17
CA ASN A 203 1.54 -16.71 -22.65
C ASN A 203 0.78 -16.36 -21.34
N GLU A 204 1.15 -15.38 -20.50
CA GLU A 204 0.22 -14.91 -19.44
C GLU A 204 0.18 -13.39 -19.22
N GLY A 205 1.13 -12.63 -19.78
CA GLY A 205 1.20 -11.18 -19.65
C GLY A 205 1.33 -10.69 -18.20
N LYS A 206 1.26 -9.38 -18.00
CA LYS A 206 1.20 -8.78 -16.65
C LYS A 206 -0.15 -9.09 -16.01
N LEU A 207 -0.13 -9.58 -14.77
CA LEU A 207 -1.33 -9.92 -14.01
C LEU A 207 -1.63 -8.85 -12.96
N ILE A 208 -2.91 -8.66 -12.67
CA ILE A 208 -3.38 -7.79 -11.59
C ILE A 208 -4.33 -8.54 -10.65
N PRO A 209 -4.22 -8.33 -9.33
CA PRO A 209 -5.13 -8.93 -8.37
C PRO A 209 -6.52 -8.30 -8.47
N THR A 210 -7.54 -9.14 -8.33
CA THR A 210 -8.95 -8.73 -8.45
C THR A 210 -9.67 -8.74 -7.11
N ARG A 211 -9.99 -9.92 -6.59
CA ARG A 211 -10.74 -10.12 -5.35
C ARG A 211 -10.11 -11.21 -4.51
N ILE A 212 -10.28 -11.09 -3.20
CA ILE A 212 -9.98 -12.17 -2.26
C ILE A 212 -10.93 -13.34 -2.57
N CYS A 213 -10.38 -14.50 -2.88
CA CYS A 213 -11.15 -15.72 -3.15
C CYS A 213 -10.92 -16.81 -2.10
N VAL A 214 -9.79 -16.76 -1.39
CA VAL A 214 -9.47 -17.67 -0.28
C VAL A 214 -9.04 -16.85 0.95
N SER A 215 -9.52 -17.25 2.12
CA SER A 215 -9.15 -16.66 3.41
C SER A 215 -8.80 -17.78 4.39
N LEU A 216 -7.53 -17.84 4.81
CA LEU A 216 -6.97 -18.88 5.67
C LEU A 216 -6.73 -18.31 7.07
N PRO A 217 -7.53 -18.68 8.08
CA PRO A 217 -7.29 -18.22 9.44
C PRO A 217 -6.02 -18.86 10.02
N PRO A 218 -5.21 -18.08 10.77
CA PRO A 218 -4.05 -18.63 11.45
C PRO A 218 -4.51 -19.57 12.57
N LYS A 219 -3.79 -20.66 12.76
CA LYS A 219 -4.06 -21.65 13.80
C LYS A 219 -2.74 -22.16 14.36
N CYS A 220 -2.68 -22.34 15.68
CA CYS A 220 -1.48 -22.82 16.36
C CYS A 220 -0.95 -24.12 15.72
N ASN A 221 0.36 -24.19 15.47
CA ASN A 221 1.04 -25.32 14.86
C ASN A 221 0.52 -25.70 13.45
N THR A 222 -0.03 -24.74 12.70
CA THR A 222 -0.34 -24.91 11.28
C THR A 222 0.84 -24.41 10.43
N PHE A 223 1.26 -25.21 9.46
CA PHE A 223 2.23 -24.85 8.43
C PHE A 223 1.49 -24.65 7.10
N THR A 224 1.67 -23.48 6.50
CA THR A 224 1.12 -23.13 5.18
C THR A 224 2.27 -22.79 4.25
N PHE A 225 2.20 -23.22 3.00
CA PHE A 225 3.14 -22.80 1.97
C PHE A 225 2.42 -22.52 0.66
N PHE A 226 3.03 -21.72 -0.20
CA PHE A 226 2.58 -21.50 -1.57
C PHE A 226 3.77 -21.30 -2.52
N GLU A 227 3.54 -21.58 -3.80
CA GLU A 227 4.53 -21.27 -4.85
C GLU A 227 4.61 -19.76 -5.05
N VAL A 228 5.82 -19.19 -5.00
CA VAL A 228 6.05 -17.79 -5.39
C VAL A 228 6.00 -17.71 -6.91
N SER A 229 5.15 -16.84 -7.43
CA SER A 229 4.90 -16.65 -8.86
C SER A 229 4.31 -15.27 -9.14
N PRO A 230 4.28 -14.81 -10.40
CA PRO A 230 3.56 -13.58 -10.77
C PRO A 230 2.04 -13.59 -10.48
N ARG A 231 1.49 -14.73 -10.02
CA ARG A 231 0.08 -14.88 -9.61
C ARG A 231 -0.12 -14.85 -8.11
N SER A 232 0.93 -14.98 -7.29
CA SER A 232 0.82 -15.28 -5.85
C SER A 232 0.40 -14.09 -4.99
N PHE A 233 -0.51 -13.27 -5.49
CA PHE A 233 -1.05 -12.11 -4.80
C PHE A 233 -1.77 -12.52 -3.52
N HIS A 234 -1.29 -12.02 -2.39
CA HIS A 234 -1.82 -12.31 -1.08
C HIS A 234 -1.62 -11.14 -0.11
N GLN A 235 -2.31 -11.20 1.03
CA GLN A 235 -2.18 -10.23 2.10
C GLN A 235 -2.39 -10.88 3.48
N VAL A 236 -1.94 -10.20 4.53
CA VAL A 236 -2.35 -10.48 5.91
C VAL A 236 -3.40 -9.46 6.32
N ALA A 237 -4.63 -9.92 6.48
CA ALA A 237 -5.75 -9.10 6.94
C ALA A 237 -5.41 -8.44 8.28
N GLU A 238 -5.97 -7.26 8.53
CA GLU A 238 -5.76 -6.53 9.78
C GLU A 238 -6.07 -7.39 11.00
N VAL A 239 -5.16 -7.40 11.97
CA VAL A 239 -5.41 -8.01 13.29
C VAL A 239 -6.33 -7.08 14.07
N LEU A 240 -7.52 -7.56 14.42
CA LEU A 240 -8.55 -6.78 15.13
C LEU A 240 -8.51 -7.01 16.64
N GLY A 241 -7.99 -8.16 17.06
CA GLY A 241 -7.90 -8.56 18.46
C GLY A 241 -6.69 -7.97 19.17
N ASN A 242 -6.74 -7.93 20.51
CA ASN A 242 -5.61 -7.50 21.34
C ASN A 242 -4.51 -8.57 21.46
N THR A 243 -4.80 -9.79 21.02
CA THR A 243 -3.88 -10.93 21.04
C THR A 243 -2.87 -10.80 19.91
N LYS A 244 -1.60 -11.10 20.19
CA LYS A 244 -0.53 -11.05 19.19
C LYS A 244 -0.63 -12.24 18.23
N ARG A 245 -0.68 -11.96 16.92
CA ARG A 245 -0.47 -12.97 15.88
C ARG A 245 1.03 -13.15 15.68
N VAL A 246 1.56 -14.29 16.10
CA VAL A 246 2.99 -14.62 16.00
C VAL A 246 3.17 -15.70 14.92
N SER A 247 4.15 -15.54 14.06
CA SER A 247 4.56 -16.55 13.07
C SER A 247 6.07 -16.59 12.87
N LEU A 248 6.56 -17.74 12.46
CA LEU A 248 7.83 -17.89 11.76
C LEU A 248 7.52 -18.06 10.27
N HIS A 249 8.23 -17.36 9.41
CA HIS A 249 7.99 -17.39 7.96
C HIS A 249 9.27 -17.11 7.19
N GLY A 250 9.23 -17.39 5.90
CA GLY A 250 10.30 -17.06 4.97
C GLY A 250 10.18 -17.85 3.68
N TRP A 251 11.31 -18.04 3.01
CA TRP A 251 11.34 -18.64 1.67
C TRP A 251 12.36 -19.75 1.57
N PHE A 252 11.96 -20.85 0.93
CA PHE A 252 12.89 -21.79 0.32
C PHE A 252 13.23 -21.31 -1.08
N HIS A 253 14.51 -21.32 -1.39
CA HIS A 253 15.03 -20.80 -2.65
C HIS A 253 15.16 -21.88 -3.72
N GLY A 254 15.11 -21.49 -4.99
CA GLY A 254 15.34 -22.36 -6.14
C GLY A 254 15.39 -21.55 -7.44
N PRO A 255 15.45 -22.20 -8.61
CA PRO A 255 15.52 -21.51 -9.90
C PRO A 255 14.29 -20.61 -10.11
N SER A 256 14.47 -19.32 -10.36
CA SER A 256 13.35 -18.38 -10.55
C SER A 256 12.33 -18.91 -11.56
N LEU A 257 11.04 -18.63 -11.30
CA LEU A 257 10.03 -18.78 -12.34
C LEU A 257 10.22 -17.71 -13.42
N TRP A 258 9.42 -17.78 -14.47
CA TRP A 258 9.30 -16.68 -15.41
C TRP A 258 8.93 -15.41 -14.66
N THR A 259 9.61 -14.31 -14.98
CA THR A 259 9.29 -12.98 -14.48
C THR A 259 8.47 -12.24 -15.53
N VAL A 260 7.52 -11.43 -15.11
CA VAL A 260 6.84 -10.50 -16.03
C VAL A 260 7.73 -9.26 -16.12
N SER A 261 8.01 -8.79 -17.34
CA SER A 261 8.59 -7.46 -17.49
C SER A 261 7.65 -6.39 -16.92
N ASN A 262 8.12 -5.61 -15.95
CA ASN A 262 7.35 -4.50 -15.38
C ASN A 262 7.36 -3.24 -16.25
N ASN A 263 7.93 -3.30 -17.46
CA ASN A 263 8.33 -2.14 -18.25
C ASN A 263 7.17 -1.31 -18.83
N THR A 264 5.92 -1.77 -18.70
CA THR A 264 4.76 -1.01 -19.17
C THR A 264 4.15 -0.20 -18.04
N LEU A 265 4.77 0.95 -17.72
CA LEU A 265 4.16 1.97 -16.87
C LEU A 265 3.05 2.69 -17.65
N GLN A 266 1.88 2.87 -17.01
CA GLN A 266 0.78 3.61 -17.61
C GLN A 266 1.09 5.12 -17.55
N GLY A 267 0.88 5.83 -18.66
CA GLY A 267 0.97 7.29 -18.67
C GLY A 267 -0.23 7.94 -17.97
N ILE A 268 0.00 9.05 -17.29
CA ILE A 268 -1.10 9.84 -16.72
C ILE A 268 -1.89 10.53 -17.83
N GLU A 269 -3.21 10.34 -17.81
CA GLU A 269 -4.12 11.10 -18.69
C GLU A 269 -4.16 12.57 -18.26
N LYS A 270 -3.68 13.44 -19.16
CA LYS A 270 -3.63 14.89 -19.00
C LYS A 270 -4.77 15.52 -19.81
N ILE A 271 -5.63 16.30 -19.13
CA ILE A 271 -6.76 17.00 -19.76
C ILE A 271 -6.55 18.51 -19.72
N SER A 272 -7.26 19.22 -20.60
CA SER A 272 -7.31 20.69 -20.59
C SER A 272 -8.34 21.22 -19.59
N PRO A 273 -8.09 22.40 -18.99
CA PRO A 273 -9.06 23.05 -18.12
C PRO A 273 -10.31 23.50 -18.89
N VAL A 274 -11.39 23.74 -18.16
CA VAL A 274 -12.66 24.21 -18.72
C VAL A 274 -12.99 25.63 -18.29
N TYR A 275 -13.78 26.32 -19.11
CA TYR A 275 -14.36 27.60 -18.70
C TYR A 275 -15.53 27.38 -17.72
N ILE A 276 -15.63 28.25 -16.72
CA ILE A 276 -16.79 28.37 -15.83
C ILE A 276 -17.14 29.84 -15.61
N GLU A 277 -18.37 30.08 -15.16
CA GLU A 277 -18.86 31.40 -14.76
C GLU A 277 -18.15 31.91 -13.49
N GLU A 278 -17.78 33.19 -13.44
CA GLU A 278 -17.09 33.81 -12.29
C GLU A 278 -17.93 33.70 -11.00
N GLU A 279 -19.25 33.78 -11.14
CA GLU A 279 -20.19 33.63 -10.05
C GLU A 279 -20.05 32.27 -9.34
N LEU A 280 -19.71 31.19 -10.06
CA LEU A 280 -19.53 29.87 -9.46
C LEU A 280 -18.35 29.87 -8.48
N VAL A 281 -17.25 30.54 -8.83
CA VAL A 281 -16.07 30.67 -7.97
C VAL A 281 -16.44 31.36 -6.65
N TYR A 282 -17.11 32.52 -6.74
CA TYR A 282 -17.54 33.25 -5.55
C TYR A 282 -18.65 32.56 -4.78
N GLN A 283 -19.45 31.70 -5.40
CA GLN A 283 -20.45 30.91 -4.67
C GLN A 283 -19.80 29.85 -3.78
N TRP A 284 -18.70 29.25 -4.20
CA TRP A 284 -18.09 28.12 -3.51
C TRP A 284 -16.94 28.50 -2.57
N ILE A 285 -16.02 29.36 -3.00
CA ILE A 285 -14.76 29.61 -2.28
C ILE A 285 -14.95 30.69 -1.21
N ASN A 286 -14.35 30.47 -0.04
CA ASN A 286 -14.36 31.41 1.07
C ASN A 286 -13.64 32.74 0.68
N PRO A 287 -14.29 33.91 0.85
CA PRO A 287 -13.74 35.19 0.39
C PRO A 287 -12.40 35.60 1.00
N VAL A 288 -12.01 35.02 2.14
CA VAL A 288 -10.68 35.20 2.73
C VAL A 288 -9.56 34.86 1.76
N TYR A 289 -9.79 33.89 0.86
CA TYR A 289 -8.81 33.47 -0.16
C TYR A 289 -8.77 34.37 -1.40
N PHE A 290 -9.53 35.46 -1.42
CA PHE A 290 -9.40 36.53 -2.43
C PHE A 290 -8.79 37.81 -1.86
N ASP A 291 -8.51 37.87 -0.54
CA ASP A 291 -7.87 39.01 0.07
C ASP A 291 -6.36 39.03 -0.23
N THR A 292 -5.88 40.10 -0.86
CA THR A 292 -4.48 40.23 -1.30
C THR A 292 -3.47 40.16 -0.15
N GLN A 293 -3.83 40.67 1.04
CA GLN A 293 -2.92 40.62 2.20
C GLN A 293 -2.84 39.20 2.77
N GLN A 294 -3.95 38.46 2.80
CA GLN A 294 -3.96 37.05 3.20
C GLN A 294 -3.22 36.18 2.20
N LEU A 295 -3.49 36.35 0.90
CA LEU A 295 -2.79 35.63 -0.17
C LEU A 295 -1.28 35.84 -0.11
N SER A 296 -0.82 37.06 0.16
CA SER A 296 0.62 37.33 0.33
C SER A 296 1.25 36.54 1.49
N LYS A 297 0.52 36.36 2.60
CA LYS A 297 0.99 35.56 3.75
C LYS A 297 0.97 34.08 3.43
N ILE A 298 -0.08 33.60 2.76
CA ILE A 298 -0.26 32.22 2.32
C ILE A 298 0.87 31.83 1.37
N ARG A 299 1.08 32.62 0.31
CA ARG A 299 2.13 32.40 -0.69
C ARG A 299 3.51 32.35 -0.07
N ARG A 300 3.81 33.22 0.89
CA ARG A 300 5.08 33.20 1.62
C ARG A 300 5.28 31.95 2.48
N LYS A 301 4.21 31.36 3.02
CA LYS A 301 4.28 30.08 3.73
C LYS A 301 4.57 28.96 2.72
N PHE A 302 3.75 28.89 1.67
CA PHE A 302 3.91 27.89 0.62
C PHE A 302 5.31 27.91 -0.01
N TYR A 303 5.86 29.09 -0.32
CA TYR A 303 7.22 29.24 -0.83
C TYR A 303 8.31 28.62 0.07
N LYS A 304 8.08 28.56 1.39
CA LYS A 304 9.07 28.04 2.35
C LYS A 304 8.99 26.53 2.56
N SER A 305 7.79 25.96 2.46
CA SER A 305 7.52 24.57 2.83
C SER A 305 7.08 23.70 1.65
N SER A 306 6.81 24.29 0.49
CA SER A 306 6.20 23.63 -0.69
C SER A 306 4.87 22.94 -0.38
N GLU A 307 4.26 23.24 0.76
CA GLU A 307 2.97 22.72 1.20
C GLU A 307 2.17 23.79 1.93
N ILE A 308 0.84 23.70 1.84
CA ILE A 308 -0.04 24.42 2.76
C ILE A 308 -1.40 23.73 2.89
N GLN A 309 -1.99 23.80 4.08
CA GLN A 309 -3.39 23.46 4.33
C GLN A 309 -4.25 24.70 4.65
N LEU A 310 -5.29 24.91 3.85
CA LEU A 310 -6.21 26.05 3.92
C LEU A 310 -7.54 25.64 4.53
N ILE A 311 -7.77 25.97 5.81
CA ILE A 311 -8.97 25.59 6.56
C ILE A 311 -10.21 26.41 6.19
N ASN A 312 -11.39 25.78 6.21
CA ASN A 312 -12.64 26.42 5.79
C ASN A 312 -12.57 26.97 4.35
N PHE A 313 -12.01 26.17 3.44
CA PHE A 313 -11.78 26.58 2.05
C PHE A 313 -13.09 26.86 1.31
N LEU A 314 -14.06 25.95 1.41
CA LEU A 314 -15.40 26.20 0.92
C LEU A 314 -16.18 27.06 1.91
N LYS A 315 -17.10 27.88 1.40
CA LYS A 315 -18.07 28.58 2.24
C LYS A 315 -18.89 27.58 3.04
N ALA A 316 -19.15 27.91 4.31
CA ALA A 316 -19.73 26.97 5.27
C ALA A 316 -21.13 26.47 4.89
N ASP A 317 -21.94 27.30 4.24
CA ASP A 317 -23.26 26.93 3.71
C ASP A 317 -23.14 25.92 2.55
N LYS A 318 -22.28 26.21 1.56
CA LYS A 318 -22.02 25.29 0.45
C LYS A 318 -21.37 23.99 0.86
N TRP A 319 -20.45 24.03 1.82
CA TRP A 319 -19.87 22.83 2.40
C TRP A 319 -20.94 21.95 3.06
N LYS A 320 -21.84 22.52 3.87
CA LYS A 320 -22.94 21.76 4.50
C LYS A 320 -23.90 21.14 3.46
N GLU A 321 -24.25 21.89 2.42
CA GLU A 321 -25.06 21.38 1.30
C GLU A 321 -24.36 20.21 0.60
N LEU A 322 -23.05 20.33 0.35
CA LEU A 322 -22.25 19.27 -0.29
C LEU A 322 -22.18 18.01 0.58
N VAL A 323 -21.96 18.13 1.89
CA VAL A 323 -21.92 16.97 2.80
C VAL A 323 -23.27 16.23 2.80
N GLN A 324 -24.38 16.96 2.90
CA GLN A 324 -25.72 16.38 2.80
C GLN A 324 -25.97 15.71 1.44
N CYS A 325 -25.46 16.30 0.36
CA CYS A 325 -25.50 15.70 -0.97
C CYS A 325 -24.76 14.36 -1.01
N LEU A 326 -23.51 14.31 -0.54
CA LEU A 326 -22.67 13.11 -0.53
C LEU A 326 -23.29 11.96 0.27
N ASP A 327 -23.86 12.27 1.44
CA ASP A 327 -24.52 11.28 2.32
C ASP A 327 -25.78 10.67 1.71
N ASN A 328 -26.41 11.38 0.77
CA ASN A 328 -27.64 10.96 0.10
C ASN A 328 -27.40 10.31 -1.27
N LEU A 329 -26.15 10.26 -1.76
CA LEU A 329 -25.84 9.59 -3.01
C LEU A 329 -26.09 8.08 -2.93
N SER A 330 -26.67 7.53 -4.00
CA SER A 330 -26.87 6.09 -4.13
C SER A 330 -25.54 5.34 -4.10
N PRO A 331 -25.44 4.17 -3.44
CA PRO A 331 -24.23 3.33 -3.48
C PRO A 331 -23.71 3.05 -4.89
N ASN A 332 -24.61 2.90 -5.87
CA ASN A 332 -24.25 2.62 -7.28
C ASN A 332 -23.61 3.80 -8.02
N ALA A 333 -23.61 5.00 -7.43
CA ALA A 333 -22.91 6.17 -7.95
C ALA A 333 -21.39 6.04 -7.75
N TRP A 334 -20.96 5.27 -6.76
CA TRP A 334 -19.56 5.03 -6.44
C TRP A 334 -19.05 3.79 -7.18
N ILE A 335 -17.87 3.90 -7.79
CA ILE A 335 -17.17 2.83 -8.48
C ILE A 335 -15.96 2.44 -7.64
N HIS A 336 -15.71 1.14 -7.49
CA HIS A 336 -14.51 0.65 -6.83
C HIS A 336 -13.29 0.91 -7.70
N CYS A 337 -12.28 1.52 -7.09
CA CYS A 337 -11.02 1.91 -7.70
C CYS A 337 -9.93 0.94 -7.18
N GLY A 338 -9.46 0.01 -8.05
CA GLY A 338 -8.38 -0.97 -7.84
C GLY A 338 -7.22 -0.82 -8.84
N PRO A 339 -6.35 -1.83 -9.05
CA PRO A 339 -6.30 -3.15 -8.40
C PRO A 339 -5.71 -3.12 -6.97
N ALA A 340 -5.91 -4.19 -6.21
CA ALA A 340 -5.59 -4.24 -4.78
C ALA A 340 -4.10 -4.07 -4.43
N ASN A 341 -3.18 -4.42 -5.33
CA ASN A 341 -1.73 -4.18 -5.17
C ASN A 341 -1.32 -2.74 -5.52
N ARG A 342 -2.27 -1.83 -5.73
CA ARG A 342 -2.03 -0.40 -5.99
C ARG A 342 -2.94 0.48 -5.14
N ARG A 343 -4.24 0.20 -5.13
CA ARG A 343 -5.25 1.02 -4.45
C ARG A 343 -6.48 0.22 -4.05
N ASN A 344 -7.18 0.72 -3.03
CA ASN A 344 -8.49 0.22 -2.62
C ASN A 344 -9.35 1.36 -2.06
N TYR A 345 -10.15 1.99 -2.91
CA TYR A 345 -11.11 3.01 -2.50
C TYR A 345 -12.28 3.08 -3.48
N ASN A 346 -13.22 4.01 -3.27
CA ASN A 346 -14.28 4.26 -4.23
C ASN A 346 -14.22 5.68 -4.78
N CYS A 347 -14.60 5.85 -6.03
CA CYS A 347 -14.55 7.10 -6.78
C CYS A 347 -15.92 7.38 -7.39
N LEU A 348 -16.36 8.64 -7.43
CA LEU A 348 -17.67 8.98 -7.98
C LEU A 348 -17.68 8.81 -9.51
N SER A 349 -18.70 8.14 -10.05
CA SER A 349 -18.84 7.92 -11.49
C SER A 349 -19.28 9.18 -12.23
N ASN A 350 -18.46 9.65 -13.18
CA ASN A 350 -18.81 10.78 -14.03
C ASN A 350 -20.02 10.50 -14.97
N GLU A 351 -20.21 9.25 -15.37
CA GLU A 351 -21.28 8.83 -16.31
C GLU A 351 -22.68 8.73 -15.67
N LYS A 352 -22.74 8.49 -14.35
CA LYS A 352 -24.00 8.19 -13.63
C LYS A 352 -24.65 9.38 -12.95
N LEU A 353 -24.08 10.59 -13.06
CA LEU A 353 -24.54 11.80 -12.37
C LEU A 353 -25.82 12.42 -13.01
N ASN A 354 -26.92 11.70 -13.21
CA ASN A 354 -28.02 12.19 -14.07
C ASN A 354 -29.19 12.91 -13.34
N ASP A 355 -29.09 13.18 -12.03
CA ASP A 355 -30.16 13.80 -11.23
C ASP A 355 -29.70 15.10 -10.52
N SER A 356 -30.64 15.94 -10.11
CA SER A 356 -30.48 17.22 -9.40
C SER A 356 -29.66 17.14 -8.11
N THR A 357 -29.74 16.05 -7.35
CA THR A 357 -28.87 15.78 -6.18
C THR A 357 -27.40 15.62 -6.57
N SER A 358 -27.09 15.25 -7.81
CA SER A 358 -25.71 15.16 -8.32
C SER A 358 -25.15 16.51 -8.77
N ASP A 359 -25.97 17.56 -8.81
CA ASP A 359 -25.58 18.87 -9.36
C ASP A 359 -24.49 19.54 -8.53
N LEU A 360 -24.54 19.46 -7.19
CA LEU A 360 -23.49 20.01 -6.32
C LEU A 360 -22.13 19.34 -6.54
N CYS A 361 -22.11 18.01 -6.70
CA CYS A 361 -20.88 17.27 -7.01
C CYS A 361 -20.34 17.66 -8.39
N ARG A 362 -21.22 17.79 -9.40
CA ARG A 362 -20.85 18.25 -10.75
C ARG A 362 -20.28 19.68 -10.73
N GLN A 363 -20.90 20.59 -9.99
CA GLN A 363 -20.42 21.96 -9.83
C GLN A 363 -19.03 21.99 -9.19
N LEU A 364 -18.80 21.22 -8.13
CA LEU A 364 -17.49 21.13 -7.48
C LEU A 364 -16.42 20.58 -8.42
N ILE A 365 -16.71 19.47 -9.13
CA ILE A 365 -15.80 18.90 -10.13
C ILE A 365 -15.49 19.93 -11.23
N ARG A 366 -16.52 20.62 -11.76
CA ARG A 366 -16.34 21.69 -12.75
C ARG A 366 -15.48 22.83 -12.22
N LEU A 367 -15.66 23.24 -10.96
CA LEU A 367 -14.86 24.28 -10.32
C LEU A 367 -13.38 23.88 -10.32
N PHE A 368 -13.05 22.69 -9.82
CA PHE A 368 -11.67 22.23 -9.76
C PHE A 368 -11.06 21.91 -11.14
N LYS A 369 -11.89 21.63 -12.15
CA LYS A 369 -11.46 21.47 -13.54
C LYS A 369 -11.21 22.81 -14.26
N SER A 370 -11.54 23.95 -13.65
CA SER A 370 -11.67 25.21 -14.38
C SER A 370 -10.40 26.03 -14.52
N GLU A 371 -10.33 26.86 -15.57
CA GLU A 371 -9.31 27.90 -15.73
C GLU A 371 -9.30 28.90 -14.57
N ALA A 372 -10.48 29.23 -14.03
CA ALA A 372 -10.60 30.13 -12.90
C ALA A 372 -9.94 29.57 -11.64
N MET A 373 -10.04 28.25 -11.40
CA MET A 373 -9.34 27.60 -10.31
C MET A 373 -7.82 27.61 -10.52
N LEU A 374 -7.33 27.50 -11.76
CA LEU A 374 -5.90 27.66 -12.04
C LEU A 374 -5.39 29.05 -11.64
N VAL A 375 -6.17 30.11 -11.87
CA VAL A 375 -5.84 31.47 -11.40
C VAL A 375 -5.77 31.52 -9.87
N VAL A 376 -6.80 30.99 -9.19
CA VAL A 376 -6.84 30.96 -7.72
C VAL A 376 -5.64 30.21 -7.13
N LEU A 377 -5.34 29.03 -7.67
CA LEU A 377 -4.19 28.24 -7.24
C LEU A 377 -2.88 28.96 -7.52
N SER A 378 -2.73 29.61 -8.68
CA SER A 378 -1.55 30.40 -9.00
C SER A 378 -1.34 31.56 -8.01
N ASP A 379 -2.42 32.23 -7.61
CA ASP A 379 -2.36 33.32 -6.65
C ASP A 379 -1.99 32.84 -5.24
N ILE A 380 -2.47 31.65 -4.86
CA ILE A 380 -2.19 31.00 -3.57
C ILE A 380 -0.73 30.52 -3.50
N THR A 381 -0.28 29.77 -4.50
CA THR A 381 1.01 29.07 -4.47
C THR A 381 2.16 29.94 -4.99
N GLY A 382 1.88 30.87 -5.90
CA GLY A 382 2.90 31.61 -6.65
C GLY A 382 3.46 30.83 -7.85
N ILE A 383 2.98 29.62 -8.12
CA ILE A 383 3.31 28.84 -9.31
C ILE A 383 2.42 29.31 -10.45
N ARG A 384 3.00 29.55 -11.63
CA ARG A 384 2.25 30.08 -12.77
C ARG A 384 1.49 28.97 -13.50
N LEU A 385 0.31 28.61 -12.99
CA LEU A 385 -0.61 27.67 -13.63
C LEU A 385 -1.55 28.35 -14.65
N HIS A 386 -1.65 29.68 -14.63
CA HIS A 386 -2.47 30.42 -15.58
C HIS A 386 -1.85 31.81 -15.90
N PRO A 387 -1.89 32.29 -17.17
CA PRO A 387 -1.32 33.58 -17.55
C PRO A 387 -1.89 34.78 -16.80
N CYS A 388 -3.16 34.75 -16.41
CA CYS A 388 -3.86 35.85 -15.74
C CYS A 388 -3.61 35.95 -14.22
N ALA A 389 -2.73 35.12 -13.66
CA ALA A 389 -2.44 35.13 -12.23
C ALA A 389 -1.69 36.40 -11.78
N LEU A 390 -1.98 36.84 -10.56
CA LEU A 390 -1.34 37.99 -9.89
C LEU A 390 -0.02 37.58 -9.23
N ILE A 391 0.87 36.99 -10.03
CA ILE A 391 2.24 36.69 -9.64
C ILE A 391 3.07 37.93 -10.01
N GLY A 392 3.72 38.56 -9.03
CA GLY A 392 4.41 39.82 -9.26
C GLY A 392 5.50 39.67 -10.32
N GLU A 393 5.40 40.42 -11.42
CA GLU A 393 6.48 40.59 -12.41
C GLU A 393 7.64 41.39 -11.80
N LYS A 394 8.39 40.77 -10.91
CA LYS A 394 9.68 41.29 -10.44
C LYS A 394 10.61 40.10 -10.29
N ASN A 395 11.25 39.69 -11.40
CA ASN A 395 12.59 39.07 -11.42
C ASN A 395 13.11 38.64 -12.81
N ASN A 396 12.65 39.24 -13.92
CA ASN A 396 13.33 39.07 -15.22
C ASN A 396 14.13 40.32 -15.60
N ASN A 397 15.14 40.65 -14.80
CA ASN A 397 16.28 41.48 -15.23
C ASN A 397 17.49 41.18 -14.33
N SER A 398 18.17 40.08 -14.62
CA SER A 398 19.53 39.88 -14.14
C SER A 398 20.47 40.63 -15.08
N THR A 399 20.77 41.90 -14.78
CA THR A 399 22.03 42.52 -15.19
C THR A 399 22.54 43.45 -14.09
N VAL A 400 23.65 43.01 -13.50
CA VAL A 400 24.77 43.81 -12.97
C VAL A 400 24.46 44.78 -11.82
N VAL A 401 24.99 44.38 -10.67
CA VAL A 401 25.36 45.18 -9.50
C VAL A 401 25.81 46.61 -9.85
N ASP A 402 25.16 47.63 -9.29
CA ASP A 402 25.89 48.77 -8.73
C ASP A 402 25.10 49.44 -7.59
N ASN A 403 25.85 49.92 -6.61
CA ASN A 403 25.38 50.45 -5.32
C ASN A 403 24.81 51.87 -5.44
N GLY A 404 23.84 52.21 -4.60
CA GLY A 404 23.53 53.60 -4.29
C GLY A 404 22.18 53.83 -3.61
N ASP A 405 22.23 54.35 -2.38
CA ASP A 405 21.11 54.89 -1.59
C ASP A 405 20.07 55.71 -2.41
N GLN A 406 18.77 55.56 -2.11
CA GLN A 406 17.91 56.61 -1.55
C GLN A 406 16.44 56.18 -1.43
N ALA A 407 15.73 56.87 -0.53
CA ALA A 407 14.45 56.56 0.07
C ALA A 407 13.20 57.14 -0.66
N ILE A 408 12.02 56.76 -0.14
CA ILE A 408 10.66 57.37 -0.28
C ILE A 408 9.94 56.86 -1.57
N ASP A 409 8.71 56.31 -1.56
CA ASP A 409 7.45 56.90 -1.09
C ASP A 409 6.32 55.84 -1.02
N ASP A 410 5.42 56.01 -0.05
CA ASP A 410 4.16 55.29 0.12
C ASP A 410 3.08 56.00 -0.69
N THR A 411 2.33 55.29 -1.55
CA THR A 411 0.91 55.64 -1.81
C THR A 411 0.15 54.50 -2.47
N PRO A 412 -1.06 54.15 -1.99
CA PRO A 412 -1.91 53.12 -2.58
C PRO A 412 -2.97 53.74 -3.49
N GLU A 413 -2.91 53.50 -4.81
CA GLU A 413 -4.03 53.87 -5.69
C GLU A 413 -5.08 52.75 -5.76
N THR A 414 -6.05 52.88 -4.85
CA THR A 414 -7.41 52.40 -5.05
C THR A 414 -8.08 53.16 -6.19
N LYS A 415 -8.54 52.46 -7.25
CA LYS A 415 -9.82 52.69 -7.96
C LYS A 415 -9.93 51.82 -9.23
N ARG A 416 -10.79 50.80 -9.19
CA ARG A 416 -11.51 50.35 -10.40
C ARG A 416 -12.72 51.27 -10.60
N MET A 417 -12.92 51.77 -11.82
CA MET A 417 -14.18 52.37 -12.25
C MET A 417 -14.61 51.75 -13.59
N ARG A 418 -15.93 51.78 -13.77
CA ARG A 418 -16.81 50.92 -14.58
C ARG A 418 -16.67 51.07 -16.10
N THR A 419 -17.26 50.06 -16.75
CA THR A 419 -17.76 49.95 -18.14
C THR A 419 -18.17 51.27 -18.81
N ASP A 420 -17.87 51.40 -20.10
CA ASP A 420 -18.90 51.50 -21.15
C ASP A 420 -18.30 51.41 -22.57
N ASP A 421 -19.12 50.84 -23.46
CA ASP A 421 -18.90 50.62 -24.88
C ASP A 421 -18.55 51.88 -25.67
N ASN A 422 -17.53 51.80 -26.55
CA ASN A 422 -17.71 52.25 -27.94
C ASN A 422 -16.62 51.80 -28.90
N ILE A 423 -17.10 51.64 -30.13
CA ILE A 423 -16.54 50.98 -31.31
C ILE A 423 -15.43 51.81 -32.00
N ASN A 424 -14.53 51.07 -32.67
CA ASN A 424 -13.56 51.48 -33.70
C ASN A 424 -12.34 52.30 -33.25
N ASN A 425 -11.26 51.57 -32.99
CA ASN A 425 -10.00 51.75 -33.71
C ASN A 425 -9.16 50.49 -33.53
N SER A 426 -8.84 49.82 -34.63
CA SER A 426 -7.81 48.77 -34.65
C SER A 426 -6.43 49.43 -34.69
N PRO A 427 -5.54 49.18 -33.72
CA PRO A 427 -4.11 49.15 -33.98
C PRO A 427 -3.67 47.71 -34.18
N LYS A 428 -2.73 47.55 -35.09
CA LYS A 428 -2.19 46.30 -35.60
C LYS A 428 -1.74 45.39 -34.46
N ALA A 429 -2.10 44.11 -34.59
CA ALA A 429 -1.58 43.04 -33.76
C ALA A 429 -0.06 42.93 -33.97
N ASP A 430 0.71 43.44 -33.01
CA ASP A 430 2.06 42.92 -32.78
C ASP A 430 1.91 41.53 -32.17
N LYS A 431 2.05 40.54 -33.06
CA LYS A 431 2.19 39.12 -32.73
C LYS A 431 3.58 38.89 -32.13
N SER A 432 3.76 39.09 -30.82
CA SER A 432 4.96 38.55 -30.15
C SER A 432 4.86 38.36 -28.62
N PHE A 433 3.67 38.16 -28.05
CA PHE A 433 3.53 37.73 -26.65
C PHE A 433 2.30 36.82 -26.49
N GLY A 434 2.38 35.63 -27.06
CA GLY A 434 1.49 34.51 -26.79
C GLY A 434 2.33 33.36 -26.26
N ASP A 435 2.93 33.55 -25.09
CA ASP A 435 3.74 32.51 -24.46
C ASP A 435 2.76 31.52 -23.79
N GLN A 436 2.62 30.36 -24.42
CA GLN A 436 1.58 29.36 -24.14
C GLN A 436 1.88 28.64 -22.81
N CYS A 437 1.38 29.18 -21.71
CA CYS A 437 1.22 28.42 -20.45
C CYS A 437 0.07 27.42 -20.63
N SER A 438 0.34 26.26 -21.23
CA SER A 438 -0.60 25.16 -21.40
C SER A 438 -0.56 24.25 -20.17
N THR A 439 -1.18 24.69 -19.08
CA THR A 439 -1.34 23.87 -17.88
C THR A 439 -2.29 22.71 -18.16
N TYR A 440 -1.84 21.51 -17.87
CA TYR A 440 -2.65 20.30 -17.90
C TYR A 440 -3.00 19.88 -16.47
N LEU A 441 -4.06 19.08 -16.34
CA LEU A 441 -4.47 18.51 -15.06
C LEU A 441 -4.94 17.06 -15.22
N THR A 442 -5.10 16.33 -14.12
CA THR A 442 -5.87 15.08 -14.12
C THR A 442 -7.36 15.37 -14.00
N GLU A 443 -8.22 14.43 -14.38
CA GLU A 443 -9.66 14.53 -14.08
C GLU A 443 -9.86 14.65 -12.56
N PRO A 444 -10.61 15.65 -12.06
CA PRO A 444 -10.88 15.75 -10.63
C PRO A 444 -11.63 14.53 -10.12
N CYS A 445 -11.02 13.82 -9.16
CA CYS A 445 -11.54 12.58 -8.63
C CYS A 445 -12.16 12.83 -7.26
N LEU A 446 -13.50 12.72 -7.16
CA LEU A 446 -14.19 12.73 -5.88
C LEU A 446 -14.14 11.33 -5.28
N ARG A 447 -13.40 11.17 -4.18
CA ARG A 447 -13.11 9.87 -3.55
C ARG A 447 -13.94 9.69 -2.29
N LYS A 448 -14.26 8.43 -2.03
CA LYS A 448 -14.93 7.92 -0.84
C LYS A 448 -14.06 6.84 -0.23
N PHE A 449 -13.65 7.06 1.00
CA PHE A 449 -12.90 6.11 1.80
C PHE A 449 -13.73 5.58 2.96
N GLN A 450 -13.34 4.40 3.41
CA GLN A 450 -13.89 3.72 4.57
C GLN A 450 -12.79 2.89 5.22
N ALA A 451 -13.11 2.24 6.34
CA ALA A 451 -12.22 1.24 6.92
C ALA A 451 -11.80 0.20 5.86
N GLY A 452 -10.50 -0.05 5.76
CA GLY A 452 -9.89 -0.90 4.75
C GLY A 452 -9.40 -0.17 3.48
N SER A 453 -9.66 1.13 3.34
CA SER A 453 -9.19 1.90 2.19
C SER A 453 -7.72 2.30 2.28
N TYR A 454 -7.03 2.35 1.13
CA TYR A 454 -5.62 2.74 1.01
C TYR A 454 -5.24 3.08 -0.44
N THR A 455 -4.06 3.69 -0.60
CA THR A 455 -3.26 3.62 -1.84
C THR A 455 -1.82 3.24 -1.48
N LEU A 456 -1.08 2.66 -2.42
CA LEU A 456 0.32 2.26 -2.28
C LEU A 456 1.22 3.16 -3.12
N LEU A 457 2.53 3.09 -2.91
CA LEU A 457 3.52 3.80 -3.74
C LEU A 457 3.45 3.32 -5.19
N SER A 458 3.25 2.01 -5.37
CA SER A 458 3.00 1.41 -6.68
C SER A 458 1.80 2.03 -7.40
N ASP A 459 0.89 2.70 -6.69
CA ASP A 459 -0.23 3.42 -7.29
C ASP A 459 0.25 4.55 -8.19
N ALA A 460 1.28 5.24 -7.75
CA ALA A 460 1.87 6.38 -8.40
C ALA A 460 2.94 6.01 -9.42
N ASP A 461 3.30 4.74 -9.58
CA ASP A 461 4.19 4.28 -10.66
C ASP A 461 3.53 4.53 -12.02
N MET A 462 3.75 5.73 -12.55
CA MET A 462 3.14 6.27 -13.76
C MET A 462 4.14 7.20 -14.48
N LEU A 463 4.14 7.15 -15.80
CA LEU A 463 4.97 8.02 -16.63
C LEU A 463 4.43 9.46 -16.64
N ASN A 464 5.31 10.41 -16.95
CA ASN A 464 4.99 11.83 -17.22
C ASN A 464 4.45 12.61 -16.00
N GLN A 465 4.88 12.25 -14.78
CA GLN A 465 4.44 12.92 -13.56
C GLN A 465 4.93 14.37 -13.44
N GLY A 466 6.15 14.68 -13.90
CA GLY A 466 6.71 16.03 -13.90
C GLY A 466 6.54 16.81 -12.57
N TRP A 467 6.83 18.10 -12.62
CA TRP A 467 6.49 19.01 -11.52
C TRP A 467 5.01 19.31 -11.52
N ARG A 468 4.40 19.25 -10.33
CA ARG A 468 2.94 19.40 -10.19
C ARG A 468 2.54 19.91 -8.82
N VAL A 469 1.40 20.59 -8.78
CA VAL A 469 0.68 20.86 -7.54
C VAL A 469 -0.37 19.77 -7.35
N GLU A 470 -0.17 18.94 -6.32
CA GLU A 470 -1.21 18.03 -5.86
C GLU A 470 -2.18 18.75 -4.93
N CYS A 471 -3.46 18.63 -5.25
CA CYS A 471 -4.53 19.39 -4.64
C CYS A 471 -5.56 18.43 -4.05
N ILE A 472 -5.72 18.48 -2.72
CA ILE A 472 -6.62 17.62 -1.96
C ILE A 472 -7.60 18.48 -1.17
N LEU A 473 -8.87 18.50 -1.57
CA LEU A 473 -9.93 19.07 -0.76
C LEU A 473 -10.52 18.00 0.15
N HIS A 474 -10.14 18.01 1.43
CA HIS A 474 -10.73 17.15 2.45
C HIS A 474 -12.13 17.67 2.79
N ILE A 475 -13.17 16.94 2.37
CA ILE A 475 -14.56 17.42 2.45
C ILE A 475 -15.14 17.09 3.82
N HIS A 476 -15.20 15.81 4.19
CA HIS A 476 -15.88 15.40 5.42
C HIS A 476 -15.40 14.04 5.95
N GLY A 477 -15.59 13.83 7.26
CA GLY A 477 -15.32 12.58 7.98
C GLY A 477 -14.10 12.65 8.90
N TYR A 478 -13.33 13.75 8.85
CA TYR A 478 -12.01 13.88 9.48
C TYR A 478 -12.00 14.74 10.74
N SER A 479 -13.09 15.44 11.06
CA SER A 479 -13.13 16.32 12.23
C SER A 479 -13.02 15.56 13.55
N SER A 480 -12.03 15.97 14.36
CA SER A 480 -12.06 15.82 15.81
C SER A 480 -12.94 16.91 16.40
N SER A 481 -13.88 16.52 17.26
CA SER A 481 -14.84 17.40 17.94
C SER A 481 -14.21 18.69 18.50
N ASN A 482 -14.25 19.76 17.72
CA ASN A 482 -13.96 21.14 18.17
C ASN A 482 -15.00 22.14 17.62
N CYS A 483 -16.18 21.65 17.20
CA CYS A 483 -17.37 22.47 17.11
C CYS A 483 -18.12 22.40 18.44
N ASP A 484 -18.43 23.56 19.03
CA ASP A 484 -19.24 23.74 20.25
C ASP A 484 -20.69 23.22 20.15
N ASP A 485 -21.01 22.45 19.11
CA ASP A 485 -22.31 21.81 18.95
C ASP A 485 -22.33 20.54 19.80
N LYS A 486 -22.92 20.67 21.00
CA LYS A 486 -23.36 19.55 21.84
C LYS A 486 -24.40 18.72 21.09
N VAL A 487 -23.95 17.85 20.18
CA VAL A 487 -24.79 16.88 19.50
C VAL A 487 -24.06 15.55 19.47
N ASP A 488 -24.67 14.58 20.15
CA ASP A 488 -24.34 13.15 20.20
C ASP A 488 -22.95 12.71 20.66
N ASN A 489 -22.88 12.21 21.90
CA ASN A 489 -21.75 11.48 22.51
C ASN A 489 -21.38 10.15 21.80
N ASN A 490 -21.76 9.97 20.53
CA ASN A 490 -21.63 8.72 19.78
C ASN A 490 -21.04 8.91 18.37
N GLN A 491 -20.56 10.12 18.02
CA GLN A 491 -19.93 10.40 16.74
C GLN A 491 -18.46 9.99 16.75
N PHE A 492 -18.04 9.22 15.73
CA PHE A 492 -16.65 8.84 15.54
C PHE A 492 -15.78 10.09 15.38
N THR A 493 -14.63 10.11 16.04
CA THR A 493 -13.63 11.17 15.95
C THR A 493 -12.37 10.56 15.35
N TRP A 494 -12.00 11.02 14.15
CA TRP A 494 -10.75 10.60 13.53
C TRP A 494 -9.56 11.05 14.37
N ASN A 495 -8.54 10.21 14.43
CA ASN A 495 -7.23 10.57 14.97
C ASN A 495 -6.12 9.89 14.17
N SER A 496 -4.87 10.30 14.38
CA SER A 496 -3.73 9.81 13.60
C SER A 496 -3.49 8.31 13.66
N THR A 497 -3.99 7.60 14.69
CA THR A 497 -3.85 6.14 14.78
C THR A 497 -4.79 5.39 13.84
N CYS A 498 -5.82 6.06 13.32
CA CYS A 498 -6.81 5.50 12.40
C CYS A 498 -6.25 5.22 11.00
N GLY A 499 -5.11 5.83 10.63
CA GLY A 499 -4.68 5.90 9.24
C GLY A 499 -5.46 6.95 8.44
N GLY A 500 -5.33 6.95 7.12
CA GLY A 500 -5.99 7.91 6.23
C GLY A 500 -5.27 9.26 6.10
N GLN A 501 -4.07 9.39 6.66
CA GLN A 501 -3.14 10.46 6.27
C GLN A 501 -2.61 10.23 4.85
N THR A 502 -2.31 11.31 4.15
CA THR A 502 -1.49 11.25 2.92
C THR A 502 -0.03 11.46 3.31
N ILE A 503 0.83 10.52 2.95
CA ILE A 503 2.27 10.54 3.27
C ILE A 503 3.05 10.66 1.97
N TYR A 504 4.02 11.56 1.93
CA TYR A 504 4.93 11.79 0.80
C TYR A 504 6.33 11.28 1.13
N VAL A 505 6.94 10.59 0.18
CA VAL A 505 8.30 10.03 0.25
C VAL A 505 9.06 10.36 -1.02
N ALA A 506 10.39 10.46 -0.92
CA ALA A 506 11.26 10.52 -2.09
C ALA A 506 11.50 9.12 -2.66
N ASP A 507 11.65 9.03 -3.97
CA ASP A 507 11.92 7.77 -4.66
C ASP A 507 13.26 7.18 -4.20
N GLY A 508 13.22 5.91 -3.78
CA GLY A 508 14.39 5.20 -3.27
C GLY A 508 14.77 5.52 -1.83
N GLU A 509 14.05 6.41 -1.15
CA GLU A 509 14.27 6.71 0.27
C GLU A 509 13.21 6.05 1.16
N THR A 510 13.59 5.79 2.42
CA THR A 510 12.69 5.22 3.44
C THR A 510 12.11 6.27 4.38
N GLU A 511 12.60 7.51 4.32
CA GLU A 511 12.18 8.59 5.21
C GLU A 511 10.94 9.32 4.68
N GLU A 512 10.01 9.64 5.59
CA GLU A 512 8.82 10.44 5.26
C GLU A 512 9.22 11.92 5.10
N LEU A 513 8.96 12.50 3.91
CA LEU A 513 9.16 13.93 3.66
C LEU A 513 8.06 14.78 4.30
N LEU A 514 6.81 14.33 4.17
CA LEU A 514 5.63 15.07 4.64
C LEU A 514 4.48 14.11 4.95
N THR A 515 3.85 14.31 6.11
CA THR A 515 2.59 13.64 6.48
C THR A 515 1.46 14.66 6.60
N VAL A 516 0.51 14.59 5.68
CA VAL A 516 -0.70 15.43 5.64
C VAL A 516 -1.79 14.77 6.48
N THR A 517 -2.16 15.43 7.57
CA THR A 517 -3.33 15.07 8.37
C THR A 517 -4.60 15.69 7.79
N PRO A 518 -5.64 14.89 7.47
CA PRO A 518 -6.85 15.42 6.89
C PRO A 518 -7.67 16.22 7.91
N SER A 519 -8.37 17.25 7.44
CA SER A 519 -9.27 18.08 8.25
C SER A 519 -10.48 18.47 7.41
N ASP A 520 -11.67 18.44 8.00
CA ASP A 520 -12.88 18.79 7.25
C ASP A 520 -12.81 20.22 6.69
N ASN A 521 -13.34 20.35 5.47
CA ASN A 521 -13.35 21.59 4.70
C ASN A 521 -11.97 22.25 4.55
N ALA A 522 -10.91 21.45 4.45
CA ALA A 522 -9.55 21.95 4.27
C ALA A 522 -9.00 21.61 2.88
N LEU A 523 -8.48 22.62 2.19
CA LEU A 523 -7.75 22.43 0.93
C LEU A 523 -6.26 22.31 1.22
N THR A 524 -5.70 21.12 1.01
CA THR A 524 -4.26 20.88 1.06
C THR A 524 -3.67 21.02 -0.34
N LEU A 525 -2.56 21.75 -0.43
CA LEU A 525 -1.74 21.88 -1.64
C LEU A 525 -0.32 21.43 -1.33
N VAL A 526 0.26 20.58 -2.16
CA VAL A 526 1.66 20.15 -2.07
C VAL A 526 2.29 20.28 -3.45
N TYR A 527 3.43 20.97 -3.55
CA TYR A 527 4.22 21.03 -4.77
C TYR A 527 5.27 19.93 -4.74
N VAL A 528 5.22 19.04 -5.72
CA VAL A 528 6.03 17.83 -5.78
C VAL A 528 6.71 17.73 -7.14
N ASP A 529 7.93 17.20 -7.12
CA ASP A 529 8.70 16.90 -8.32
C ASP A 529 8.34 15.51 -8.89
N SER A 530 9.07 15.08 -9.92
CA SER A 530 8.89 13.79 -10.57
C SER A 530 9.32 12.61 -9.69
N SER A 531 10.22 12.83 -8.74
CA SER A 531 10.79 11.81 -7.83
C SER A 531 10.10 11.75 -6.46
N THR A 532 8.99 12.48 -6.28
CA THR A 532 8.24 12.51 -5.02
C THR A 532 6.86 11.92 -5.22
N THR A 533 6.58 10.91 -4.40
CA THR A 533 5.34 10.13 -4.48
C THR A 533 4.55 10.21 -3.17
N GLY A 534 3.23 10.39 -3.30
CA GLY A 534 2.30 10.40 -2.18
C GLY A 534 1.40 9.16 -2.14
N PHE A 535 1.10 8.65 -0.95
CA PHE A 535 0.13 7.57 -0.75
C PHE A 535 -0.80 7.82 0.44
N LEU A 536 -2.02 7.25 0.39
CA LEU A 536 -2.98 7.27 1.49
C LEU A 536 -2.75 6.07 2.40
N LYS A 537 -2.31 6.32 3.63
CA LYS A 537 -2.10 5.28 4.64
C LYS A 537 -3.40 4.50 4.91
N TYR A 538 -3.29 3.18 5.01
CA TYR A 538 -4.41 2.28 5.29
C TYR A 538 -5.29 2.73 6.45
N ILE A 539 -6.60 2.85 6.19
CA ILE A 539 -7.59 3.19 7.21
C ILE A 539 -7.96 1.94 8.00
N LYS A 540 -7.54 1.87 9.26
CA LYS A 540 -7.70 0.69 10.12
C LYS A 540 -9.17 0.44 10.51
N LYS A 541 -9.63 -0.79 10.34
CA LYS A 541 -10.95 -1.29 10.78
C LYS A 541 -11.09 -1.26 12.29
N SER A 542 -10.02 -1.58 13.03
CA SER A 542 -9.98 -1.52 14.50
C SER A 542 -10.26 -0.11 15.04
N SER A 543 -9.89 0.93 14.29
CA SER A 543 -10.03 2.31 14.72
C SER A 543 -11.43 2.87 14.47
N VAL A 544 -12.08 2.45 13.37
CA VAL A 544 -13.36 3.00 12.89
C VAL A 544 -14.60 2.41 13.62
N GLY A 545 -14.41 1.39 14.46
CA GLY A 545 -15.47 0.78 15.25
C GLY A 545 -16.36 -0.12 14.41
N VAL A 546 -15.93 -1.37 14.21
CA VAL A 546 -16.88 -2.46 13.96
C VAL A 546 -17.70 -2.58 15.24
N GLY A 547 -19.00 -2.29 15.17
CA GLY A 547 -19.94 -2.53 16.26
C GLY A 547 -19.97 -4.03 16.53
N VAL A 548 -19.08 -4.51 17.40
CA VAL A 548 -19.18 -5.83 17.99
C VAL A 548 -20.39 -5.75 18.90
N ASP A 549 -21.47 -6.45 18.54
CA ASP A 549 -22.57 -6.76 19.45
C ASP A 549 -21.99 -7.51 20.65
N VAL A 550 -21.60 -6.76 21.69
CA VAL A 550 -21.32 -7.29 23.02
C VAL A 550 -22.52 -6.97 23.89
N GLY A 551 -23.47 -7.89 23.95
CA GLY A 551 -24.62 -7.83 24.85
C GLY A 551 -25.38 -9.16 24.86
N GLY A 552 -25.31 -10.03 25.87
CA GLY A 552 -24.93 -9.75 27.25
C GLY A 552 -24.30 -10.93 27.98
N GLY A 553 -23.17 -10.65 28.61
CA GLY A 553 -22.69 -11.32 29.80
C GLY A 553 -22.47 -10.26 30.86
N GLY A 554 -23.50 -9.98 31.66
CA GLY A 554 -23.42 -9.01 32.74
C GLY A 554 -22.43 -9.48 33.81
N CYS A 555 -21.38 -8.68 34.05
CA CYS A 555 -20.56 -8.76 35.25
C CYS A 555 -21.39 -8.32 36.46
N GLY A 556 -21.73 -9.26 37.35
CA GLY A 556 -22.21 -8.99 38.70
C GLY A 556 -21.10 -9.27 39.71
N GLY A 557 -20.56 -8.21 40.31
CA GLY A 557 -19.59 -8.28 41.40
C GLY A 557 -20.14 -8.96 42.65
N GLY A 558 -19.25 -9.61 43.39
CA GLY A 558 -19.60 -10.48 44.51
C GLY A 558 -20.21 -9.79 45.74
N ARG A 559 -21.07 -10.53 46.43
CA ARG A 559 -21.23 -10.48 47.88
C ARG A 559 -21.93 -11.76 48.38
N ALA A 560 -21.37 -12.35 49.43
CA ALA A 560 -21.82 -13.60 50.05
C ALA A 560 -23.07 -13.44 50.92
N SER A 561 -24.00 -14.42 50.89
CA SER A 561 -24.60 -15.03 52.09
C SER A 561 -25.70 -16.05 51.79
N LEU A 562 -25.55 -17.20 52.47
CA LEU A 562 -26.55 -18.00 53.18
C LEU A 562 -27.64 -18.81 52.44
N GLU A 563 -27.71 -20.05 52.90
CA GLU A 563 -28.63 -21.15 52.63
C GLU A 563 -30.11 -20.78 52.82
N ASN A 564 -31.02 -21.34 52.00
CA ASN A 564 -32.07 -22.24 52.51
C ASN A 564 -32.89 -22.96 51.43
N GLN A 565 -33.38 -24.12 51.83
CA GLN A 565 -34.21 -25.09 51.11
C GLN A 565 -35.62 -24.58 50.75
N GLY A 566 -36.27 -25.17 49.74
CA GLY A 566 -37.73 -25.04 49.58
C GLY A 566 -38.33 -25.54 48.26
N VAL A 567 -38.88 -26.75 48.28
CA VAL A 567 -39.71 -27.39 47.25
C VAL A 567 -41.04 -26.64 47.04
N LYS A 568 -41.52 -26.50 45.79
CA LYS A 568 -42.91 -26.84 45.35
C LYS A 568 -43.20 -26.59 43.87
N GLN A 569 -43.76 -27.62 43.23
CA GLN A 569 -44.47 -27.58 41.96
C GLN A 569 -45.82 -26.83 42.09
N SER A 570 -46.24 -26.09 41.05
CA SER A 570 -47.64 -26.06 40.62
C SER A 570 -47.80 -25.54 39.18
N ARG A 571 -48.86 -26.05 38.53
CA ARG A 571 -49.24 -25.95 37.13
C ARG A 571 -50.08 -24.70 36.81
N ARG A 572 -50.01 -24.30 35.52
CA ARG A 572 -51.04 -23.66 34.66
C ARG A 572 -51.53 -22.24 35.05
N HIS A 573 -51.35 -21.26 34.17
CA HIS A 573 -52.30 -20.95 33.09
C HIS A 573 -51.79 -19.81 32.20
N SER A 574 -52.11 -19.94 30.92
CA SER A 574 -52.11 -18.92 29.87
C SER A 574 -52.60 -17.55 30.34
N ASN A 575 -51.84 -16.49 30.03
CA ASN A 575 -52.37 -15.23 29.53
C ASN A 575 -51.23 -14.39 28.96
N VAL A 576 -51.34 -14.11 27.66
CA VAL A 576 -50.55 -13.12 26.92
C VAL A 576 -50.98 -11.73 27.38
N PRO A 577 -50.02 -10.81 27.62
CA PRO A 577 -50.19 -9.45 27.16
C PRO A 577 -49.00 -9.02 26.30
N SER A 578 -49.32 -8.57 25.10
CA SER A 578 -48.41 -7.88 24.19
C SER A 578 -47.96 -6.56 24.82
N THR A 579 -46.70 -6.46 25.19
CA THR A 579 -45.99 -5.18 25.34
C THR A 579 -44.92 -5.15 24.28
N GLY A 580 -45.14 -4.31 23.25
CA GLY A 580 -44.17 -4.07 22.21
C GLY A 580 -42.99 -3.28 22.77
N ASP A 581 -41.87 -3.97 22.99
CA ASP A 581 -40.58 -3.32 23.13
C ASP A 581 -40.08 -2.97 21.73
N ASN A 582 -40.30 -1.71 21.33
CA ASN A 582 -39.58 -1.09 20.23
C ASN A 582 -38.12 -0.88 20.66
N HIS A 583 -37.30 -1.93 20.63
CA HIS A 583 -35.85 -1.75 20.52
C HIS A 583 -35.55 -1.38 19.06
N GLN A 584 -35.59 -0.08 18.76
CA GLN A 584 -34.92 0.45 17.57
C GLN A 584 -33.42 0.16 17.74
N HIS A 585 -32.96 -0.92 17.12
CA HIS A 585 -31.56 -1.10 16.78
C HIS A 585 -31.17 0.06 15.87
N THR A 586 -30.62 1.14 16.44
CA THR A 586 -29.93 2.16 15.67
C THR A 586 -28.62 1.54 15.19
N VAL A 587 -28.67 0.93 14.01
CA VAL A 587 -27.47 0.52 13.28
C VAL A 587 -26.65 1.79 13.06
N LYS A 588 -25.52 1.92 13.76
CA LYS A 588 -24.59 3.04 13.54
C LYS A 588 -24.11 2.96 12.08
N LYS A 589 -24.28 4.06 11.33
CA LYS A 589 -23.74 4.13 9.97
C LYS A 589 -22.21 3.99 10.03
N PRO A 590 -21.59 3.21 9.13
CA PRO A 590 -20.14 3.11 9.05
C PRO A 590 -19.54 4.49 8.76
N VAL A 591 -18.40 4.80 9.38
CA VAL A 591 -17.69 6.07 9.13
C VAL A 591 -17.21 6.09 7.69
N GLN A 592 -17.46 7.21 7.03
CA GLN A 592 -17.08 7.45 5.65
C GLN A 592 -16.31 8.76 5.58
N PHE A 593 -15.29 8.78 4.74
CA PHE A 593 -14.46 9.95 4.51
C PHE A 593 -14.57 10.33 3.04
N TYR A 594 -14.59 11.63 2.77
CA TYR A 594 -14.76 12.16 1.43
C TYR A 594 -13.71 13.22 1.15
N ASP A 595 -13.06 13.13 -0.01
CA ASP A 595 -12.20 14.19 -0.52
C ASP A 595 -12.31 14.32 -2.04
N LEU A 596 -11.74 15.39 -2.58
CA LEU A 596 -11.55 15.59 -4.01
C LEU A 596 -10.06 15.76 -4.29
N PHE A 597 -9.52 14.99 -5.24
CA PHE A 597 -8.11 14.97 -5.60
C PHE A 597 -7.88 15.37 -7.06
N VAL A 598 -6.92 16.27 -7.29
CA VAL A 598 -6.49 16.72 -8.63
C VAL A 598 -4.98 16.95 -8.64
N LYS A 599 -4.30 16.56 -9.72
CA LYS A 599 -2.92 16.99 -10.01
C LYS A 599 -2.95 18.09 -11.08
N TYR A 600 -2.27 19.21 -10.83
CA TYR A 600 -2.07 20.29 -11.80
C TYR A 600 -0.60 20.36 -12.20
N PHE A 601 -0.29 20.16 -13.47
CA PHE A 601 1.08 20.07 -13.95
C PHE A 601 1.63 21.44 -14.29
N ASP A 602 2.86 21.71 -13.85
CA ASP A 602 3.54 22.97 -14.14
C ASP A 602 3.96 23.01 -15.61
N SER A 603 3.45 24.00 -16.35
CA SER A 603 3.77 24.18 -17.77
C SER A 603 5.21 24.64 -18.02
N THR A 604 5.94 25.09 -17.00
CA THR A 604 7.28 25.70 -17.15
C THR A 604 8.44 24.70 -17.12
N THR A 605 8.17 23.41 -16.88
CA THR A 605 9.21 22.43 -16.50
C THR A 605 9.37 21.22 -17.44
N ASN A 606 8.76 21.19 -18.62
CA ASN A 606 8.95 20.07 -19.57
C ASN A 606 9.52 20.65 -20.88
N GLU A 607 10.73 20.30 -21.35
CA GLU A 607 11.10 19.02 -21.99
C GLU A 607 12.56 18.55 -21.71
N GLU A 608 13.41 19.30 -21.00
CA GLU A 608 14.86 18.98 -20.94
C GLU A 608 15.28 17.96 -19.85
N ASP A 609 14.45 17.74 -18.82
CA ASP A 609 14.81 16.84 -17.69
C ASP A 609 14.34 15.39 -17.90
N ASP A 610 13.23 15.16 -18.61
CA ASP A 610 12.73 13.81 -18.92
C ASP A 610 13.65 13.08 -19.94
N ASP A 611 14.29 13.81 -20.87
CA ASP A 611 15.22 13.24 -21.84
C ASP A 611 16.57 12.83 -21.21
N LYS A 612 17.00 13.49 -20.13
CA LYS A 612 18.21 13.10 -19.38
C LYS A 612 18.01 11.84 -18.55
N MET A 613 16.81 11.64 -17.99
CA MET A 613 16.52 10.44 -17.19
C MET A 613 16.36 9.21 -18.10
N ASN A 614 15.82 9.40 -19.32
CA ASN A 614 15.78 8.37 -20.35
C ASN A 614 17.17 8.04 -20.95
N SER A 615 18.11 8.99 -21.00
CA SER A 615 19.47 8.71 -21.47
C SER A 615 20.34 8.00 -20.44
N VAL A 616 20.15 8.27 -19.14
CA VAL A 616 20.94 7.61 -18.07
C VAL A 616 20.51 6.15 -17.88
N ASN A 617 19.22 5.83 -17.96
CA ASN A 617 18.74 4.44 -17.93
C ASN A 617 19.15 3.63 -19.17
N ALA A 618 19.44 4.29 -20.29
CA ALA A 618 19.95 3.63 -21.50
C ALA A 618 21.48 3.45 -21.49
N GLU A 619 22.21 4.27 -20.72
CA GLU A 619 23.68 4.19 -20.62
C GLU A 619 24.17 3.27 -19.50
N GLU A 620 23.40 3.08 -18.41
CA GLU A 620 23.72 2.07 -17.38
C GLU A 620 23.45 0.63 -17.83
N GLU A 621 22.60 0.42 -18.85
CA GLU A 621 22.41 -0.90 -19.48
C GLU A 621 23.27 -1.13 -20.73
N ALA A 622 24.06 -0.13 -21.16
CA ALA A 622 24.89 -0.23 -22.37
C ALA A 622 26.41 -0.33 -22.10
N SER A 623 26.84 -0.40 -20.83
CA SER A 623 28.25 -0.55 -20.46
C SER A 623 28.59 -1.93 -19.90
N ASP A 624 28.23 -3.00 -20.59
CA ASP A 624 28.85 -4.33 -20.39
C ASP A 624 28.96 -5.18 -21.67
N ASP A 625 28.82 -4.58 -22.86
CA ASP A 625 29.03 -5.29 -24.13
C ASP A 625 29.88 -4.47 -25.12
N GLU A 626 31.20 -4.57 -24.99
CA GLU A 626 32.18 -4.41 -26.07
C GLU A 626 33.46 -5.12 -25.58
N VAL A 627 34.13 -6.06 -26.25
CA VAL A 627 34.72 -6.06 -27.61
C VAL A 627 35.13 -7.52 -27.90
N THR A 628 34.81 -8.15 -29.03
CA THR A 628 35.71 -8.23 -30.20
C THR A 628 35.03 -8.93 -31.37
N THR A 629 34.61 -8.16 -32.36
CA THR A 629 34.49 -8.62 -33.75
C THR A 629 35.81 -8.38 -34.48
N SER A 630 36.35 -9.40 -35.16
CA SER A 630 37.19 -9.17 -36.34
C SER A 630 36.84 -10.16 -37.45
N SER A 631 36.34 -9.56 -38.53
CA SER A 631 35.99 -10.06 -39.86
C SER A 631 37.06 -10.89 -40.56
N SER A 632 36.64 -11.78 -41.48
CA SER A 632 37.19 -11.87 -42.86
C SER A 632 36.28 -12.70 -43.76
N LEU A 633 35.99 -12.17 -44.95
CA LEU A 633 35.26 -12.82 -46.06
C LEU A 633 36.25 -13.56 -47.00
N ASN A 634 35.74 -14.68 -47.53
CA ASN A 634 36.13 -15.54 -48.68
C ASN A 634 37.31 -15.13 -49.59
N ASP A 635 38.19 -16.09 -49.92
CA ASP A 635 38.15 -16.82 -51.21
C ASP A 635 39.27 -17.90 -51.34
N ASP A 636 38.88 -18.99 -52.01
CA ASP A 636 39.64 -19.94 -52.83
C ASP A 636 40.61 -21.01 -52.29
N ASN A 637 40.29 -22.23 -52.75
CA ASN A 637 41.12 -23.34 -53.23
C ASN A 637 41.52 -24.52 -52.32
N ASP A 638 40.92 -25.65 -52.70
CA ASP A 638 41.52 -26.96 -53.01
C ASP A 638 42.11 -27.88 -51.91
N ASN A 639 41.59 -29.11 -52.00
CA ASN A 639 42.24 -30.40 -51.75
C ASN A 639 42.50 -30.90 -50.31
N SER A 640 41.66 -31.90 -49.98
CA SER A 640 42.07 -33.26 -49.64
C SER A 640 42.83 -33.55 -48.33
N VAL A 641 42.16 -34.37 -47.51
CA VAL A 641 42.65 -35.69 -47.05
C VAL A 641 43.54 -35.75 -45.80
N ASP A 642 43.12 -36.67 -44.92
CA ASP A 642 43.82 -37.44 -43.89
C ASP A 642 44.14 -36.82 -42.51
N ASP A 643 43.42 -37.42 -41.54
CA ASP A 643 43.94 -38.24 -40.44
C ASP A 643 44.73 -37.65 -39.27
N ASP A 644 44.30 -38.17 -38.12
CA ASP A 644 45.12 -38.69 -37.03
C ASP A 644 45.73 -37.74 -35.98
N ASP A 645 45.06 -37.80 -34.83
CA ASP A 645 45.55 -38.54 -33.64
C ASP A 645 46.33 -37.77 -32.57
N GLU A 646 45.93 -38.10 -31.32
CA GLU A 646 46.72 -38.10 -30.07
C GLU A 646 47.48 -36.81 -29.65
N SER A 647 47.71 -36.48 -28.39
CA SER A 647 47.37 -36.98 -27.06
C SER A 647 48.05 -36.01 -26.06
N ALA A 648 47.73 -36.22 -24.78
CA ALA A 648 48.57 -35.92 -23.61
C ALA A 648 48.62 -34.46 -23.10
N VAL A 649 47.97 -34.18 -21.96
CA VAL A 649 48.48 -34.32 -20.56
C VAL A 649 49.44 -33.19 -20.19
N LEU A 650 49.07 -32.41 -19.17
CA LEU A 650 49.85 -32.14 -17.95
C LEU A 650 49.23 -30.94 -17.18
N SER A 651 48.75 -31.22 -15.96
CA SER A 651 48.66 -30.31 -14.80
C SER A 651 50.09 -29.90 -14.34
N PRO A 652 50.34 -29.13 -13.24
CA PRO A 652 49.45 -28.60 -12.19
C PRO A 652 49.85 -27.18 -11.65
N ASP A 653 49.29 -26.82 -10.48
CA ASP A 653 49.79 -25.88 -9.45
C ASP A 653 49.61 -24.37 -9.74
N GLU A 654 49.35 -23.46 -8.79
CA GLU A 654 49.09 -23.47 -7.33
C GLU A 654 48.65 -22.02 -6.96
N ASN A 655 47.84 -21.87 -5.90
CA ASN A 655 47.80 -20.78 -4.91
C ASN A 655 47.86 -19.29 -5.34
N HIS A 656 46.83 -18.51 -5.00
CA HIS A 656 46.91 -17.58 -3.85
C HIS A 656 45.58 -16.88 -3.53
N ASP A 657 45.34 -16.75 -2.23
CA ASP A 657 44.36 -15.91 -1.54
C ASP A 657 44.45 -14.42 -1.92
N ASP A 658 43.33 -13.69 -1.94
CA ASP A 658 43.12 -12.57 -1.01
C ASP A 658 41.65 -12.16 -0.93
N ALA A 659 41.31 -11.56 0.21
CA ALA A 659 39.99 -11.28 0.73
C ALA A 659 39.43 -9.90 0.36
N GLY A 660 38.12 -9.75 0.58
CA GLY A 660 37.52 -8.49 1.05
C GLY A 660 36.61 -7.78 0.03
N GLY A 661 35.35 -7.62 0.40
CA GLY A 661 34.39 -6.77 -0.30
C GLY A 661 32.96 -7.02 0.18
N ASP A 662 32.54 -6.23 1.16
CA ASP A 662 31.19 -6.16 1.70
C ASP A 662 30.16 -5.80 0.62
N ASP A 663 28.99 -6.45 0.63
CA ASP A 663 27.82 -6.02 -0.15
C ASP A 663 26.61 -5.83 0.78
N GLU A 664 26.29 -4.56 1.03
CA GLU A 664 25.01 -4.09 1.54
C GLU A 664 23.97 -4.21 0.41
N ASN A 665 23.00 -5.11 0.55
CA ASN A 665 21.87 -5.16 -0.38
C ASN A 665 20.56 -5.41 0.38
N GLN A 666 19.84 -4.31 0.62
CA GLN A 666 18.51 -4.15 1.23
C GLN A 666 18.10 -2.70 0.85
N GLU A 667 16.95 -2.35 0.27
CA GLU A 667 15.57 -2.78 0.40
C GLU A 667 14.80 -2.36 -0.87
N ARG A 668 14.11 -3.29 -1.55
CA ARG A 668 12.84 -3.03 -2.25
C ARG A 668 12.00 -4.30 -2.16
N VAL A 669 10.91 -4.23 -1.41
CA VAL A 669 9.81 -5.22 -1.36
C VAL A 669 8.52 -4.46 -1.56
#